data_AF-A0A2S7NPC5-F1
#
_entry.id   AF-A0A2S7NPC5-F1
#
_cell.length_a   1.000
_cell.length_b   1.000
_cell.length_c   1.000
_cell.angle_alpha   90.00
_cell.angle_beta   90.00
_cell.angle_gamma   90.00
#
_symmetry.space_group_name_H-M   'P 1'
#
loop_
_entity.id
_entity.type
_entity.pdbx_description
1 polymer ?
#
loop_
_entity_poly.entity_id
_entity_poly.type
_entity_poly.pdbx_seq_one_letter_code
_entity_poly.pdbx_strand_id
1 'polypeptide(L)'
;MASALPFAPSYRKTSSTNMSMQPLRPTTRGTIGSATTSSNGSYQRRTSLSSFPSSRSPSVMSQRRPSRSPNPPPPIDTDRRSDPSTNSKEPSSGVSSQHSSLSVPKRHHPGAHSARKLKSQYPRGDTENHVEYILVASFDIDKGPIMEHQYPVAITGDEHMLAELMLPDQAHVRNQDWTIFFLHKDTSQDEEEAEEKAERKRLRQERKQARAAMREAGQDPSTVDGEGSEDDSDDDDEPEGAEGPPLIYVLNLVNTKQDKTAKRGAVVKAMAICTRHPFLHIYKPLLLLALEEYFKTPQPSTLAELYEAVNTMDLSLMPKLSILERALLQASDNKDLFVEKFEQMIQMRMAEDKGESLDDVTAFSESPERRPGLVRNGTKAHVQTHSTYAVPRDTHEFETKVMYNGIPIPIKVPVAVSPETTYNDPHAKSPAPFALHPHLTTGGIHTHPIIVLVNAMLTQKRVIFLGHNRPSGEVAEAVLAACALVSGGVLRGFTRHAFPYTDLSKIDDLLKVPGFIAGVTNPTFENHPEWWDLLCDLPSGRMRISSRIDPAPLTEGLANFQQQNPAYASATNVATSTSQAASDPTGDAAFMNDVIRSIAARHGEGAIRAKWRDWVVKFTRIAASFEESVYGTSALHSGVERVENNNENISGHGYVWPDEHAKLRELAGSINRIEGWRNTRSYYSFKQDVAQIHRFLPLKALDFHHLHDRLRMTKLTPYVSRDIYLAMEKYTHSYDEICQLLTVAPESHAGLFYIALGLFHKEREVRIRVVDLLERISEHEAGRHWWKALSRFEKLAYIRIKREAEAEARAREGGGEREGEAVGLEEGEGMIMGRRVS
;
A
#
# COMPACT_ATOMS: atom_id res chain seq x y z
N MET A 1 32.42 -3.25 -55.73
CA MET A 1 33.54 -4.21 -55.71
C MET A 1 33.33 -5.08 -54.48
N ALA A 2 32.98 -6.34 -54.67
CA ALA A 2 33.90 -7.50 -54.53
C ALA A 2 33.91 -7.99 -53.06
N SER A 3 33.06 -8.96 -52.69
CA SER A 3 33.25 -10.42 -52.86
C SER A 3 34.18 -11.03 -51.81
N ALA A 4 33.96 -12.23 -51.26
CA ALA A 4 32.78 -13.10 -51.20
C ALA A 4 33.08 -14.21 -50.15
N LEU A 5 32.02 -14.84 -49.62
CA LEU A 5 32.06 -16.24 -49.16
C LEU A 5 32.48 -17.16 -50.36
N PRO A 6 32.96 -18.42 -50.22
CA PRO A 6 32.12 -19.46 -49.60
C PRO A 6 32.68 -20.86 -49.20
N PHE A 7 31.71 -21.66 -48.72
CA PHE A 7 31.47 -23.09 -49.00
C PHE A 7 31.94 -24.20 -48.03
N ALA A 8 31.00 -25.12 -47.82
CA ALA A 8 31.09 -26.35 -47.02
C ALA A 8 31.54 -27.57 -47.87
N PRO A 9 31.61 -28.76 -47.25
CA PRO A 9 30.79 -29.88 -47.73
C PRO A 9 30.00 -30.56 -46.59
N SER A 10 28.78 -31.12 -46.73
CA SER A 10 28.07 -31.85 -47.81
C SER A 10 28.18 -33.39 -47.75
N TYR A 11 27.19 -34.01 -47.08
CA TYR A 11 26.45 -35.24 -47.43
C TYR A 11 27.09 -36.41 -48.22
N ARG A 12 26.88 -37.66 -47.73
CA ARG A 12 26.10 -38.74 -48.38
C ARG A 12 25.93 -39.98 -47.46
N LYS A 13 24.70 -40.52 -47.29
CA LYS A 13 24.12 -41.78 -47.85
C LYS A 13 24.88 -43.07 -47.45
N THR A 14 24.24 -44.15 -46.96
CA THR A 14 23.22 -45.02 -47.63
C THR A 14 22.22 -45.66 -46.63
N SER A 15 20.91 -45.77 -46.93
CA SER A 15 20.17 -46.93 -47.52
C SER A 15 20.09 -48.20 -46.63
N SER A 16 18.99 -48.97 -46.48
CA SER A 16 17.57 -48.83 -46.89
C SER A 16 16.73 -50.04 -46.38
N THR A 17 15.38 -49.90 -46.28
CA THR A 17 14.33 -50.98 -46.30
C THR A 17 14.32 -52.02 -45.14
N ASN A 18 13.20 -52.65 -44.71
CA ASN A 18 11.82 -52.76 -45.24
C ASN A 18 10.80 -53.17 -44.12
N MET A 19 9.48 -52.91 -44.33
CA MET A 19 8.26 -53.73 -43.99
C MET A 19 8.16 -54.50 -42.63
N SER A 20 7.01 -54.72 -41.94
CA SER A 20 5.58 -54.41 -42.14
C SER A 20 4.72 -54.86 -40.94
N MET A 21 3.54 -54.24 -40.75
CA MET A 21 2.28 -54.77 -40.14
C MET A 21 2.17 -55.17 -38.64
N GLN A 22 0.99 -54.83 -38.08
CA GLN A 22 0.39 -55.27 -36.80
C GLN A 22 -0.40 -56.60 -37.02
N PRO A 23 -1.26 -57.11 -36.10
CA PRO A 23 -1.44 -56.90 -34.64
C PRO A 23 -1.53 -58.25 -33.84
N LEU A 24 -1.73 -58.20 -32.50
CA LEU A 24 -2.82 -58.89 -31.74
C LEU A 24 -2.58 -59.00 -30.21
N ARG A 25 -3.67 -59.06 -29.42
CA ARG A 25 -3.72 -59.34 -27.96
C ARG A 25 -3.64 -60.86 -27.67
N PRO A 26 -3.39 -61.29 -26.41
CA PRO A 26 -4.52 -61.79 -25.60
C PRO A 26 -4.46 -61.43 -24.09
N THR A 27 -5.16 -62.18 -23.22
CA THR A 27 -5.73 -61.72 -21.93
C THR A 27 -5.46 -62.65 -20.73
N THR A 28 -5.85 -62.19 -19.52
CA THR A 28 -6.43 -62.94 -18.36
C THR A 28 -5.59 -63.86 -17.42
N ARG A 29 -5.50 -63.42 -16.15
CA ARG A 29 -5.98 -64.07 -14.87
C ARG A 29 -5.24 -65.27 -14.23
N GLY A 30 -5.02 -65.21 -12.90
CA GLY A 30 -4.67 -66.35 -11.99
C GLY A 30 -3.58 -66.02 -10.92
N THR A 31 -3.84 -65.56 -9.68
CA THR A 31 -4.35 -66.20 -8.43
C THR A 31 -3.29 -66.98 -7.58
N ILE A 32 -3.40 -66.91 -6.23
CA ILE A 32 -2.67 -67.66 -5.15
C ILE A 32 -1.25 -67.12 -4.82
N GLY A 33 -0.77 -67.01 -3.56
CA GLY A 33 -1.44 -67.09 -2.25
C GLY A 33 -0.51 -67.40 -1.04
N SER A 34 -0.57 -66.55 -0.01
CA SER A 34 -0.33 -66.79 1.46
C SER A 34 1.04 -67.25 2.06
N ALA A 35 1.30 -66.72 3.26
CA ALA A 35 1.98 -67.33 4.44
C ALA A 35 3.53 -67.53 4.44
N THR A 36 4.30 -67.39 5.55
CA THR A 36 4.04 -66.96 6.95
C THR A 36 5.34 -66.72 7.77
N THR A 37 5.26 -65.88 8.85
CA THR A 37 6.07 -65.91 10.13
C THR A 37 7.60 -65.67 10.08
N SER A 38 8.33 -65.13 11.08
CA SER A 38 8.15 -64.73 12.52
C SER A 38 9.40 -63.92 12.98
N SER A 39 9.54 -63.20 14.11
CA SER A 39 8.70 -62.75 15.25
C SER A 39 9.47 -61.67 16.09
N ASN A 40 8.93 -61.25 17.26
CA ASN A 40 9.51 -60.46 18.38
C ASN A 40 9.85 -58.95 18.15
N GLY A 41 9.44 -57.98 18.99
CA GLY A 41 8.36 -57.97 20.02
C GLY A 41 8.63 -57.14 21.30
N SER A 42 8.03 -55.93 21.43
CA SER A 42 7.52 -55.26 22.67
C SER A 42 7.14 -53.78 22.37
N TYR A 43 5.87 -53.34 22.47
CA TYR A 43 5.11 -52.83 23.65
C TYR A 43 5.63 -51.46 24.18
N GLN A 44 4.84 -50.37 24.37
CA GLN A 44 3.38 -50.20 24.61
C GLN A 44 2.70 -49.02 23.84
N ARG A 45 1.38 -48.84 24.08
CA ARG A 45 0.36 -47.97 23.41
C ARG A 45 0.45 -46.47 23.83
N ARG A 46 0.05 -45.46 23.01
CA ARG A 46 -1.30 -45.08 22.46
C ARG A 46 -2.33 -44.79 23.59
N THR A 47 -3.22 -43.79 23.48
CA THR A 47 -4.29 -43.68 22.45
C THR A 47 -4.83 -42.26 22.17
N SER A 48 -5.17 -42.01 20.90
CA SER A 48 -6.20 -41.08 20.43
C SER A 48 -7.57 -41.78 20.34
N LEU A 49 -8.67 -41.04 20.06
CA LEU A 49 -9.58 -41.28 18.90
C LEU A 49 -10.83 -40.37 18.85
N SER A 50 -11.46 -40.34 17.66
CA SER A 50 -12.73 -39.70 17.27
C SER A 50 -13.98 -40.49 17.78
N SER A 51 -15.27 -40.22 17.49
CA SER A 51 -15.96 -39.51 16.38
C SER A 51 -17.47 -39.22 16.72
N PHE A 52 -18.19 -38.46 15.88
CA PHE A 52 -19.65 -38.15 15.96
C PHE A 52 -20.60 -39.38 15.81
N PRO A 53 -21.91 -39.27 16.15
CA PRO A 53 -22.95 -38.91 15.14
C PRO A 53 -24.12 -38.02 15.64
N SER A 54 -25.10 -37.74 14.75
CA SER A 54 -26.08 -36.62 14.78
C SER A 54 -27.52 -36.97 15.24
N SER A 55 -28.34 -35.98 15.65
CA SER A 55 -29.66 -35.64 15.00
C SER A 55 -30.60 -34.65 15.76
N ARG A 56 -31.22 -33.74 14.96
CA ARG A 56 -32.57 -33.09 15.00
C ARG A 56 -33.19 -32.37 16.24
N SER A 57 -33.97 -31.34 15.88
CA SER A 57 -34.75 -30.30 16.61
C SER A 57 -36.01 -30.82 17.36
N PRO A 58 -36.91 -29.99 18.00
CA PRO A 58 -37.05 -28.51 17.98
C PRO A 58 -37.33 -27.79 19.33
N SER A 59 -37.42 -26.46 19.28
CA SER A 59 -37.74 -25.54 20.40
C SER A 59 -39.25 -25.24 20.55
N VAL A 60 -39.69 -24.93 21.78
CA VAL A 60 -41.08 -24.61 22.16
C VAL A 60 -41.18 -23.23 22.83
N MET A 61 -42.33 -22.56 22.67
CA MET A 61 -42.63 -21.18 23.08
C MET A 61 -43.13 -20.99 24.53
N SER A 62 -42.86 -19.80 25.10
CA SER A 62 -43.81 -18.98 25.90
C SER A 62 -43.28 -17.52 25.93
N GLN A 63 -43.99 -16.50 25.45
CA GLN A 63 -45.09 -15.72 26.07
C GLN A 63 -44.72 -15.03 27.40
N ARG A 64 -45.07 -13.78 27.75
CA ARG A 64 -45.57 -12.53 27.12
C ARG A 64 -45.92 -11.56 28.28
N ARG A 65 -45.37 -10.32 28.29
CA ARG A 65 -46.04 -9.01 28.64
C ARG A 65 -46.54 -8.72 30.10
N PRO A 66 -46.97 -7.46 30.46
CA PRO A 66 -46.67 -6.11 29.92
C PRO A 66 -46.56 -4.91 30.96
N SER A 67 -46.21 -3.71 30.45
CA SER A 67 -46.59 -2.34 30.93
C SER A 67 -45.99 -1.82 32.26
N ARG A 68 -45.80 -0.51 32.52
CA ARG A 68 -46.62 0.69 32.22
C ARG A 68 -45.79 1.99 32.16
N SER A 69 -46.25 3.00 31.41
CA SER A 69 -45.91 4.43 31.57
C SER A 69 -46.99 5.14 32.42
N PRO A 70 -46.76 6.39 32.91
CA PRO A 70 -47.33 7.57 32.22
C PRO A 70 -46.54 8.90 32.34
N ASN A 71 -47.01 9.91 31.58
CA ASN A 71 -46.73 11.37 31.62
C ASN A 71 -48.13 12.08 31.75
N PRO A 72 -48.34 13.43 31.81
CA PRO A 72 -47.51 14.65 32.04
C PRO A 72 -48.24 15.69 33.01
N PRO A 73 -48.33 17.04 32.81
CA PRO A 73 -47.35 18.17 32.82
C PRO A 73 -47.61 19.29 33.93
N PRO A 74 -47.59 20.65 33.70
CA PRO A 74 -46.69 21.63 34.38
C PRO A 74 -47.48 22.73 35.20
N PRO A 75 -47.01 23.98 35.55
CA PRO A 75 -46.68 25.08 34.60
C PRO A 75 -45.75 26.27 35.10
N ILE A 76 -45.67 27.34 34.27
CA ILE A 76 -45.40 28.79 34.55
C ILE A 76 -43.99 29.38 34.35
N ASP A 77 -43.98 30.48 33.57
CA ASP A 77 -42.89 31.39 33.19
C ASP A 77 -42.46 32.43 34.24
N THR A 78 -41.28 33.04 34.05
CA THR A 78 -41.00 34.51 34.04
C THR A 78 -39.49 34.69 33.79
N ASP A 79 -39.02 35.23 32.65
CA ASP A 79 -39.10 36.60 32.09
C ASP A 79 -38.07 37.59 32.68
N ARG A 80 -37.45 38.40 31.78
CA ARG A 80 -36.64 39.63 31.96
C ARG A 80 -35.10 39.58 32.12
N ARG A 81 -34.44 39.90 31.00
CA ARG A 81 -33.53 41.07 30.76
C ARG A 81 -32.55 41.50 31.88
N SER A 82 -31.26 41.65 31.53
CA SER A 82 -30.60 42.96 31.26
C SER A 82 -29.05 42.90 31.24
N ASP A 83 -28.43 43.24 30.11
CA ASP A 83 -27.15 44.00 30.05
C ASP A 83 -27.38 45.45 30.56
N PRO A 84 -26.36 46.30 30.90
CA PRO A 84 -25.01 46.34 30.30
C PRO A 84 -23.80 46.81 31.18
N SER A 85 -22.61 46.68 30.59
CA SER A 85 -21.35 47.48 30.71
C SER A 85 -21.15 48.55 31.82
N THR A 86 -19.91 48.65 32.34
CA THR A 86 -19.23 49.95 32.58
C THR A 86 -17.69 49.87 32.55
N ASN A 87 -17.03 50.97 32.15
CA ASN A 87 -15.58 51.14 31.97
C ASN A 87 -14.88 51.83 33.17
N SER A 88 -13.59 51.53 33.37
CA SER A 88 -12.53 52.47 33.81
C SER A 88 -11.16 51.76 33.70
N LYS A 89 -10.18 52.15 32.87
CA LYS A 89 -9.33 53.37 32.75
C LYS A 89 -8.29 53.61 33.88
N GLU A 90 -7.06 53.12 33.61
CA GLU A 90 -5.76 53.82 33.69
C GLU A 90 -5.19 54.33 35.04
N PRO A 91 -3.86 54.64 35.17
CA PRO A 91 -2.67 54.12 34.48
C PRO A 91 -1.44 53.92 35.45
N SER A 92 -0.21 53.88 34.90
CA SER A 92 1.13 53.89 35.56
C SER A 92 1.60 52.56 36.18
N SER A 93 2.90 52.26 36.33
CA SER A 93 4.14 52.65 35.62
C SER A 93 5.30 51.82 36.22
N GLY A 94 6.16 51.17 35.43
CA GLY A 94 7.29 50.44 36.05
C GLY A 94 8.13 49.52 35.15
N VAL A 95 9.23 50.08 34.64
CA VAL A 95 10.57 49.48 34.40
C VAL A 95 10.68 48.02 33.90
N SER A 96 11.35 47.88 32.75
CA SER A 96 11.85 46.62 32.20
C SER A 96 12.82 45.89 33.14
N SER A 97 12.66 44.59 33.31
CA SER A 97 13.73 43.67 33.73
C SER A 97 13.68 42.37 32.91
N GLN A 98 14.79 42.08 32.23
CA GLN A 98 15.00 40.81 31.56
C GLN A 98 15.23 39.72 32.62
N HIS A 99 14.38 38.70 32.70
CA HIS A 99 14.77 37.41 33.28
C HIS A 99 13.99 36.25 32.67
N SER A 100 14.73 35.24 32.23
CA SER A 100 14.19 33.98 31.73
C SER A 100 13.53 33.19 32.85
N SER A 101 12.29 32.74 32.65
CA SER A 101 11.65 31.74 33.53
C SER A 101 10.74 30.80 32.73
N LEU A 102 11.32 29.64 32.41
CA LEU A 102 10.67 28.33 32.25
C LEU A 102 9.13 28.35 32.27
N SER A 103 8.51 28.49 31.10
CA SER A 103 7.08 28.23 30.93
C SER A 103 6.81 26.74 31.07
N VAL A 104 5.99 26.36 32.06
CA VAL A 104 5.38 25.02 32.20
C VAL A 104 4.85 24.55 30.84
N PRO A 105 5.11 23.29 30.41
CA PRO A 105 4.54 22.78 29.17
C PRO A 105 3.02 22.78 29.30
N LYS A 106 2.35 23.64 28.51
CA LYS A 106 0.88 23.65 28.41
C LYS A 106 0.44 22.23 28.04
N ARG A 107 -0.48 21.65 28.82
CA ARG A 107 -1.21 20.43 28.44
C ARG A 107 -1.79 20.67 27.04
N HIS A 108 -1.25 19.99 26.03
CA HIS A 108 -1.86 19.98 24.71
C HIS A 108 -3.22 19.28 24.85
N HIS A 109 -4.29 19.98 24.49
CA HIS A 109 -5.58 19.34 24.30
C HIS A 109 -5.47 18.39 23.10
N PRO A 110 -5.98 17.15 23.18
CA PRO A 110 -5.96 16.22 22.04
C PRO A 110 -6.79 16.68 20.82
N GLY A 111 -7.59 17.74 20.97
CA GLY A 111 -8.29 18.44 19.87
C GLY A 111 -7.54 19.66 19.30
N ALA A 112 -6.29 19.92 19.68
CA ALA A 112 -5.48 21.01 19.13
C ALA A 112 -4.98 20.69 17.71
N HIS A 113 -5.91 20.57 16.75
CA HIS A 113 -5.60 20.32 15.36
C HIS A 113 -4.80 21.48 14.75
N SER A 114 -3.62 21.18 14.19
CA SER A 114 -3.19 21.90 12.98
C SER A 114 -4.04 21.36 11.83
N ALA A 115 -5.28 21.85 11.72
CA ALA A 115 -6.28 21.29 10.83
C ALA A 115 -5.92 21.52 9.36
N ARG A 116 -5.17 20.59 8.77
CA ARG A 116 -5.22 20.32 7.33
C ARG A 116 -6.70 20.09 7.01
N LYS A 117 -7.35 21.09 6.39
CA LYS A 117 -8.77 21.03 6.05
C LYS A 117 -9.00 19.76 5.22
N LEU A 118 -10.02 18.99 5.56
CA LEU A 118 -10.37 17.82 4.76
C LEU A 118 -10.74 18.29 3.34
N LYS A 119 -10.08 17.72 2.33
CA LYS A 119 -10.31 18.04 0.91
C LYS A 119 -10.79 16.79 0.18
N SER A 120 -11.44 17.02 -0.96
CA SER A 120 -11.67 15.96 -1.94
C SER A 120 -10.35 15.52 -2.59
N GLN A 121 -10.26 14.25 -2.99
CA GLN A 121 -9.23 13.77 -3.91
C GLN A 121 -9.48 14.27 -5.35
N TYR A 122 -10.75 14.51 -5.72
CA TYR A 122 -11.16 14.98 -7.05
C TYR A 122 -12.20 16.11 -6.92
N PRO A 123 -11.77 17.36 -6.66
CA PRO A 123 -12.65 18.50 -6.49
C PRO A 123 -13.58 18.75 -7.68
N ARG A 124 -14.74 19.37 -7.43
CA ARG A 124 -15.65 19.78 -8.52
C ARG A 124 -15.07 20.96 -9.29
N GLY A 125 -15.11 20.88 -10.61
CA GLY A 125 -14.57 21.92 -11.49
C GLY A 125 -13.05 21.90 -11.61
N ASP A 126 -12.39 20.84 -11.13
CA ASP A 126 -11.02 20.53 -11.51
C ASP A 126 -10.92 20.29 -13.02
N THR A 127 -9.79 20.64 -13.62
CA THR A 127 -9.55 20.57 -15.07
C THR A 127 -9.07 19.20 -15.54
N GLU A 128 -8.72 18.29 -14.63
CA GLU A 128 -8.23 16.96 -14.97
C GLU A 128 -9.38 16.00 -15.36
N ASN A 129 -9.39 15.58 -16.63
CA ASN A 129 -10.31 14.56 -17.15
C ASN A 129 -9.91 13.16 -16.64
N HIS A 130 -10.92 12.34 -16.30
CA HIS A 130 -10.71 10.93 -15.92
C HIS A 130 -10.19 10.06 -17.09
N VAL A 131 -10.56 10.41 -18.32
CA VAL A 131 -10.16 9.74 -19.57
C VAL A 131 -9.70 10.78 -20.58
N GLU A 132 -8.52 10.56 -21.15
CA GLU A 132 -7.91 11.47 -22.14
C GLU A 132 -8.32 11.12 -23.57
N TYR A 133 -8.31 9.82 -23.92
CA TYR A 133 -8.58 9.35 -25.28
C TYR A 133 -9.44 8.09 -25.29
N ILE A 134 -10.27 7.98 -26.31
CA ILE A 134 -10.97 6.77 -26.70
C ILE A 134 -10.58 6.43 -28.12
N LEU A 135 -10.11 5.20 -28.30
CA LEU A 135 -9.53 4.70 -29.56
C LEU A 135 -10.36 3.53 -30.07
N VAL A 136 -10.49 3.41 -31.39
CA VAL A 136 -11.10 2.25 -32.04
C VAL A 136 -10.23 1.80 -33.20
N ALA A 137 -9.84 0.53 -33.17
CA ALA A 137 -9.10 -0.13 -34.24
C ALA A 137 -9.90 -1.28 -34.86
N SER A 138 -9.65 -1.60 -36.12
CA SER A 138 -10.22 -2.77 -36.79
C SER A 138 -9.20 -3.46 -37.71
N PHE A 139 -9.52 -4.70 -38.08
CA PHE A 139 -8.65 -5.50 -38.94
C PHE A 139 -9.11 -5.42 -40.41
N ASP A 140 -8.33 -4.73 -41.24
CA ASP A 140 -8.48 -4.77 -42.70
C ASP A 140 -7.68 -5.95 -43.28
N ILE A 141 -8.21 -6.56 -44.35
CA ILE A 141 -7.63 -7.77 -44.95
C ILE A 141 -6.44 -7.46 -45.85
N ASP A 142 -6.47 -6.29 -46.48
CA ASP A 142 -5.52 -5.83 -47.48
C ASP A 142 -4.44 -4.93 -46.84
N LYS A 143 -4.77 -4.25 -45.73
CA LYS A 143 -3.86 -3.37 -44.96
C LYS A 143 -3.40 -3.89 -43.60
N GLY A 144 -4.08 -4.86 -42.99
CA GLY A 144 -3.82 -5.30 -41.62
C GLY A 144 -4.54 -4.45 -40.57
N PRO A 145 -4.02 -4.36 -39.32
CA PRO A 145 -4.55 -3.50 -38.27
C PRO A 145 -4.59 -2.03 -38.68
N ILE A 146 -5.74 -1.37 -38.54
CA ILE A 146 -5.92 0.06 -38.81
C ILE A 146 -6.66 0.75 -37.66
N MET A 147 -6.33 2.01 -37.41
CA MET A 147 -7.11 2.88 -36.54
C MET A 147 -8.34 3.37 -37.33
N GLU A 148 -9.55 3.12 -36.83
CA GLU A 148 -10.79 3.63 -37.45
C GLU A 148 -11.10 5.04 -36.96
N HIS A 149 -11.23 5.21 -35.64
CA HIS A 149 -11.72 6.42 -35.00
C HIS A 149 -10.97 6.71 -33.70
N GLN A 150 -10.80 7.99 -33.40
CA GLN A 150 -10.12 8.52 -32.22
C GLN A 150 -10.94 9.70 -31.69
N TYR A 151 -11.04 9.86 -30.38
CA TYR A 151 -11.76 10.95 -29.73
C TYR A 151 -11.05 11.34 -28.41
N PRO A 152 -10.96 12.63 -28.03
CA PRO A 152 -11.50 13.82 -28.71
C PRO A 152 -10.60 14.35 -29.84
N VAL A 153 -9.31 14.03 -29.79
CA VAL A 153 -8.28 14.43 -30.77
C VAL A 153 -7.50 13.18 -31.20
N ALA A 154 -6.95 13.18 -32.41
CA ALA A 154 -6.03 12.13 -32.84
C ALA A 154 -4.76 12.14 -31.98
N ILE A 155 -4.31 10.98 -31.53
CA ILE A 155 -3.13 10.84 -30.69
C ILE A 155 -1.85 11.05 -31.52
N THR A 156 -0.86 11.73 -30.94
CA THR A 156 0.47 11.87 -31.52
C THR A 156 1.23 10.54 -31.43
N GLY A 157 1.64 9.99 -32.58
CA GLY A 157 2.40 8.75 -32.64
C GLY A 157 2.17 7.98 -33.95
N ASP A 158 2.61 6.73 -33.98
CA ASP A 158 2.34 5.80 -35.09
C ASP A 158 0.97 5.10 -34.87
N GLU A 159 -0.03 5.50 -35.65
CA GLU A 159 -1.38 4.93 -35.63
C GLU A 159 -1.40 3.43 -35.96
N HIS A 160 -0.50 2.95 -36.82
CA HIS A 160 -0.41 1.53 -37.19
C HIS A 160 0.09 0.71 -36.02
N MET A 161 1.20 1.15 -35.40
CA MET A 161 1.78 0.55 -34.21
C MET A 161 0.76 0.46 -33.05
N LEU A 162 -0.13 1.45 -32.93
CA LEU A 162 -1.17 1.50 -31.92
C LEU A 162 -2.32 0.54 -32.24
N ALA A 163 -2.73 0.46 -33.51
CA ALA A 163 -3.73 -0.51 -33.97
C ALA A 163 -3.26 -1.97 -33.78
N GLU A 164 -1.96 -2.24 -33.98
CA GLU A 164 -1.35 -3.56 -33.73
C GLU A 164 -1.42 -3.95 -32.24
N LEU A 165 -1.11 -3.05 -31.30
CA LEU A 165 -1.28 -3.30 -29.86
C LEU A 165 -2.75 -3.52 -29.47
N MET A 166 -3.67 -2.83 -30.14
CA MET A 166 -5.11 -3.01 -29.92
C MET A 166 -5.66 -4.32 -30.50
N LEU A 167 -4.95 -4.98 -31.42
CA LEU A 167 -5.41 -6.19 -32.12
C LEU A 167 -4.38 -7.32 -31.96
N PRO A 168 -4.22 -7.88 -30.74
CA PRO A 168 -3.18 -8.84 -30.38
C PRO A 168 -3.26 -10.14 -31.19
N ASP A 169 -2.11 -10.80 -31.33
CA ASP A 169 -1.97 -12.07 -32.03
C ASP A 169 -2.98 -13.11 -31.52
N GLN A 170 -3.62 -13.80 -32.47
CA GLN A 170 -4.71 -14.77 -32.25
C GLN A 170 -6.05 -14.21 -31.74
N ALA A 171 -6.27 -12.89 -31.64
CA ALA A 171 -7.57 -12.34 -31.21
C ALA A 171 -8.77 -12.87 -32.04
N HIS A 172 -8.58 -13.08 -33.34
CA HIS A 172 -9.59 -13.63 -34.25
C HIS A 172 -10.05 -15.07 -33.95
N VAL A 173 -9.31 -15.81 -33.11
CA VAL A 173 -9.66 -17.18 -32.66
C VAL A 173 -10.63 -17.14 -31.46
N ARG A 174 -10.81 -15.98 -30.84
CA ARG A 174 -11.64 -15.77 -29.64
C ARG A 174 -12.79 -14.81 -29.95
N ASN A 175 -13.93 -15.02 -29.30
CA ASN A 175 -15.05 -14.07 -29.38
C ASN A 175 -14.70 -12.73 -28.73
N GLN A 176 -13.89 -12.78 -27.68
CA GLN A 176 -13.47 -11.62 -26.89
C GLN A 176 -12.06 -11.86 -26.33
N ASP A 177 -11.23 -10.82 -26.29
CA ASP A 177 -9.98 -10.78 -25.52
C ASP A 177 -9.84 -9.39 -24.88
N TRP A 178 -9.14 -9.33 -23.75
CA TRP A 178 -8.84 -8.08 -23.04
C TRP A 178 -7.33 -7.85 -23.08
N THR A 179 -6.89 -6.61 -23.21
CA THR A 179 -5.47 -6.26 -23.11
C THR A 179 -5.27 -4.99 -22.32
N ILE A 180 -4.07 -4.86 -21.77
CA ILE A 180 -3.57 -3.63 -21.16
C ILE A 180 -2.21 -3.36 -21.78
N PHE A 181 -1.98 -2.11 -22.15
CA PHE A 181 -0.67 -1.61 -22.50
C PHE A 181 -0.52 -0.17 -22.01
N PHE A 182 0.71 0.32 -22.00
CA PHE A 182 1.03 1.68 -21.57
C PHE A 182 1.44 2.50 -22.78
N LEU A 183 1.06 3.78 -22.78
CA LEU A 183 1.59 4.76 -23.71
C LEU A 183 2.52 5.69 -22.94
N HIS A 184 3.75 5.77 -23.41
CA HIS A 184 4.76 6.72 -22.97
C HIS A 184 4.59 7.98 -23.83
N LYS A 185 4.02 9.05 -23.27
CA LYS A 185 3.96 10.36 -23.93
C LYS A 185 5.38 10.91 -24.07
N ASP A 186 5.71 11.53 -25.20
CA ASP A 186 7.02 12.15 -25.41
C ASP A 186 7.27 13.21 -24.32
N THR A 187 8.45 13.16 -23.69
CA THR A 187 8.69 13.90 -22.44
C THR A 187 8.72 15.42 -22.62
N SER A 188 8.87 15.93 -23.85
CA SER A 188 9.10 17.36 -24.12
C SER A 188 7.96 18.29 -23.70
N GLN A 189 6.70 17.93 -23.95
CA GLN A 189 5.56 18.78 -23.54
C GLN A 189 5.33 18.75 -22.03
N ASP A 190 5.51 17.58 -21.41
CA ASP A 190 5.27 17.41 -19.97
C ASP A 190 6.45 17.92 -19.13
N GLU A 191 7.66 17.99 -19.69
CA GLU A 191 8.82 18.69 -19.11
C GLU A 191 8.55 20.20 -19.04
N GLU A 192 8.03 20.82 -20.11
CA GLU A 192 7.59 22.22 -20.10
C GLU A 192 6.47 22.47 -19.07
N GLU A 193 5.40 21.67 -19.05
CA GLU A 193 4.32 21.77 -18.05
C GLU A 193 4.82 21.59 -16.59
N ALA A 194 5.79 20.68 -16.38
CA ALA A 194 6.36 20.43 -15.05
C ALA A 194 7.30 21.56 -14.60
N GLU A 195 8.09 22.14 -15.50
CA GLU A 195 8.92 23.31 -15.24
C GLU A 195 8.06 24.54 -14.93
N GLU A 196 6.99 24.81 -15.71
CA GLU A 196 6.03 25.88 -15.41
C GLU A 196 5.36 25.69 -14.04
N LYS A 197 4.94 24.46 -13.70
CA LYS A 197 4.32 24.16 -12.39
C LYS A 197 5.33 24.32 -11.24
N ALA A 198 6.59 23.97 -11.45
CA ALA A 198 7.67 24.17 -10.48
C ALA A 198 8.02 25.67 -10.31
N GLU A 199 8.07 26.44 -11.38
CA GLU A 199 8.30 27.89 -11.35
C GLU A 199 7.14 28.62 -10.66
N ARG A 200 5.88 28.30 -10.99
CA ARG A 200 4.69 28.85 -10.31
C ARG A 200 4.72 28.53 -8.82
N LYS A 201 5.11 27.31 -8.41
CA LYS A 201 5.26 26.94 -6.99
C LYS A 201 6.39 27.73 -6.32
N ARG A 202 7.52 27.93 -6.99
CA ARG A 202 8.64 28.73 -6.47
C ARG A 202 8.28 30.20 -6.27
N LEU A 203 7.69 30.85 -7.28
CA LEU A 203 7.20 32.23 -7.20
C LEU A 203 6.21 32.43 -6.05
N ARG A 204 5.31 31.44 -5.85
CA ARG A 204 4.36 31.44 -4.74
C ARG A 204 5.04 31.29 -3.37
N GLN A 205 6.05 30.42 -3.24
CA GLN A 205 6.84 30.30 -2.01
C GLN A 205 7.65 31.56 -1.70
N GLU A 206 8.26 32.19 -2.69
CA GLU A 206 8.99 33.46 -2.54
C GLU A 206 8.03 34.58 -2.09
N ARG A 207 6.83 34.69 -2.69
CA ARG A 207 5.75 35.61 -2.27
C ARG A 207 5.29 35.35 -0.82
N LYS A 208 5.18 34.09 -0.41
CA LYS A 208 4.79 33.67 0.95
C LYS A 208 5.86 34.01 1.99
N GLN A 209 7.14 33.80 1.67
CA GLN A 209 8.28 34.19 2.52
C GLN A 209 8.37 35.71 2.67
N ALA A 210 8.20 36.47 1.58
CA ALA A 210 8.18 37.94 1.63
C ALA A 210 7.05 38.47 2.54
N ARG A 211 5.85 37.88 2.44
CA ARG A 211 4.70 38.22 3.29
C ARG A 211 4.93 37.88 4.77
N ALA A 212 5.63 36.78 5.06
CA ALA A 212 6.02 36.41 6.41
C ALA A 212 7.06 37.41 6.99
N ALA A 213 8.10 37.76 6.21
CA ALA A 213 9.12 38.71 6.61
C ALA A 213 8.56 40.13 6.87
N MET A 214 7.61 40.61 6.04
CA MET A 214 6.91 41.87 6.30
C MET A 214 6.12 41.85 7.61
N ARG A 215 5.50 40.71 7.95
CA ARG A 215 4.74 40.51 9.18
C ARG A 215 5.64 40.49 10.42
N GLU A 216 6.84 39.91 10.33
CA GLU A 216 7.87 39.99 11.38
C GLU A 216 8.45 41.40 11.52
N ALA A 217 8.59 42.15 10.41
CA ALA A 217 9.04 43.54 10.40
C ALA A 217 7.98 44.55 10.90
N GLY A 218 6.78 44.09 11.30
CA GLY A 218 5.71 44.96 11.81
C GLY A 218 5.07 45.87 10.75
N GLN A 219 5.26 45.57 9.47
CA GLN A 219 4.64 46.30 8.36
C GLN A 219 3.26 45.70 8.05
N ASP A 220 2.28 46.54 7.73
CA ASP A 220 0.94 46.08 7.35
C ASP A 220 0.97 45.50 5.92
N PRO A 221 0.71 44.19 5.73
CA PRO A 221 0.78 43.52 4.42
C PRO A 221 -0.38 43.89 3.47
N SER A 222 -1.18 44.90 3.81
CA SER A 222 -2.30 45.42 3.01
C SER A 222 -1.89 46.27 1.79
N THR A 223 -0.62 46.67 1.69
CA THR A 223 -0.11 47.65 0.70
C THR A 223 0.44 47.04 -0.60
N VAL A 224 0.25 45.74 -0.83
CA VAL A 224 0.59 45.07 -2.10
C VAL A 224 -0.71 44.66 -2.78
N ASP A 225 -1.18 45.50 -3.69
CA ASP A 225 -2.49 45.40 -4.33
C ASP A 225 -2.68 44.15 -5.21
N GLY A 226 -3.91 43.64 -5.19
CA GLY A 226 -4.69 43.47 -6.42
C GLY A 226 -4.23 42.46 -7.48
N GLU A 227 -4.36 41.17 -7.18
CA GLU A 227 -5.01 40.18 -8.07
C GLU A 227 -5.10 38.81 -7.39
N GLY A 228 -6.26 38.15 -7.52
CA GLY A 228 -6.49 36.74 -7.16
C GLY A 228 -6.23 36.35 -5.70
N SER A 229 -7.31 36.10 -4.93
CA SER A 229 -7.25 35.14 -3.81
C SER A 229 -7.22 33.70 -4.37
N GLU A 230 -6.19 33.39 -5.16
CA GLU A 230 -5.93 32.00 -5.58
C GLU A 230 -5.52 31.20 -4.34
N ASP A 231 -6.44 30.32 -3.94
CA ASP A 231 -6.44 29.44 -2.78
C ASP A 231 -5.03 29.14 -2.22
N ASP A 232 -4.68 29.71 -1.07
CA ASP A 232 -3.34 29.64 -0.45
C ASP A 232 -2.99 28.22 0.09
N SER A 233 -3.76 27.19 -0.28
CA SER A 233 -3.77 25.84 0.33
C SER A 233 -3.17 24.69 -0.51
N ASP A 234 -2.54 24.93 -1.66
CA ASP A 234 -1.86 23.88 -2.47
C ASP A 234 -0.43 23.56 -1.99
N ASP A 235 0.13 24.37 -1.08
CA ASP A 235 1.48 24.16 -0.55
C ASP A 235 1.59 22.87 0.30
N ASP A 236 0.48 22.39 0.85
CA ASP A 236 0.38 21.23 1.73
C ASP A 236 0.32 19.88 0.98
N ASP A 237 0.14 19.91 -0.34
CA ASP A 237 0.01 18.71 -1.14
C ASP A 237 1.33 17.92 -1.18
N GLU A 238 1.30 16.76 -0.52
CA GLU A 238 2.31 15.72 -0.59
C GLU A 238 2.57 15.39 -2.07
N PRO A 239 3.78 15.63 -2.61
CA PRO A 239 4.05 15.37 -4.00
C PRO A 239 3.93 13.86 -4.24
N GLU A 240 3.01 13.46 -5.12
CA GLU A 240 3.08 12.14 -5.71
C GLU A 240 4.46 12.02 -6.39
N GLY A 241 5.21 10.97 -6.03
CA GLY A 241 6.58 10.76 -6.50
C GLY A 241 6.63 10.40 -7.98
N ALA A 242 6.32 11.35 -8.85
CA ALA A 242 6.30 11.19 -10.28
C ALA A 242 7.74 11.15 -10.83
N GLU A 243 8.28 9.94 -10.99
CA GLU A 243 9.52 9.70 -11.73
C GLU A 243 9.29 9.90 -13.24
N GLY A 244 9.20 11.15 -13.67
CA GLY A 244 8.85 11.54 -15.05
C GLY A 244 7.33 11.57 -15.31
N PRO A 245 6.91 11.86 -16.56
CA PRO A 245 5.51 12.12 -16.91
C PRO A 245 4.57 10.96 -16.56
N PRO A 246 3.27 11.22 -16.33
CA PRO A 246 2.30 10.18 -15.99
C PRO A 246 2.19 9.13 -17.10
N LEU A 247 2.20 7.85 -16.74
CA LEU A 247 1.90 6.78 -17.69
C LEU A 247 0.42 6.87 -18.09
N ILE A 248 0.15 6.79 -19.39
CA ILE A 248 -1.22 6.63 -19.88
C ILE A 248 -1.52 5.12 -19.91
N TYR A 249 -2.44 4.72 -19.05
CA TYR A 249 -2.95 3.36 -18.92
C TYR A 249 -4.02 3.12 -19.98
N VAL A 250 -3.82 2.12 -20.85
CA VAL A 250 -4.80 1.77 -21.89
C VAL A 250 -5.50 0.47 -21.54
N LEU A 251 -6.81 0.53 -21.27
CA LEU A 251 -7.68 -0.65 -21.21
C LEU A 251 -8.25 -0.90 -22.60
N ASN A 252 -7.87 -2.01 -23.23
CA ASN A 252 -8.36 -2.39 -24.55
C ASN A 252 -9.25 -3.65 -24.49
N LEU A 253 -10.34 -3.61 -25.26
CA LEU A 253 -11.30 -4.69 -25.43
C LEU A 253 -11.41 -5.03 -26.92
N VAL A 254 -11.14 -6.29 -27.26
CA VAL A 254 -11.29 -6.82 -28.62
C VAL A 254 -12.50 -7.73 -28.67
N ASN A 255 -13.30 -7.61 -29.74
CA ASN A 255 -14.47 -8.45 -29.97
C ASN A 255 -14.51 -8.91 -31.44
N THR A 256 -14.73 -10.20 -31.63
CA THR A 256 -14.81 -10.86 -32.93
C THR A 256 -16.23 -11.35 -33.16
N LYS A 257 -16.98 -10.70 -34.07
CA LYS A 257 -18.33 -11.14 -34.46
C LYS A 257 -18.26 -11.89 -35.78
N GLN A 258 -18.77 -13.12 -35.80
CA GLN A 258 -18.92 -13.92 -37.02
C GLN A 258 -20.00 -13.28 -37.91
N ASP A 259 -19.64 -12.90 -39.13
CA ASP A 259 -20.50 -12.23 -40.10
C ASP A 259 -20.25 -12.82 -41.49
N LYS A 260 -21.29 -13.46 -42.05
CA LYS A 260 -21.24 -14.10 -43.37
C LYS A 260 -21.16 -13.10 -44.53
N THR A 261 -21.42 -11.82 -44.29
CA THR A 261 -21.30 -10.75 -45.30
C THR A 261 -19.87 -10.20 -45.38
N ALA A 262 -19.06 -10.40 -44.34
CA ALA A 262 -17.66 -9.98 -44.32
C ALA A 262 -16.78 -10.95 -45.14
N LYS A 263 -15.79 -10.40 -45.87
CA LYS A 263 -14.84 -11.14 -46.73
C LYS A 263 -14.16 -12.36 -46.06
N ARG A 264 -13.94 -12.34 -44.73
CA ARG A 264 -13.34 -13.44 -43.94
C ARG A 264 -14.34 -14.25 -43.10
N GLY A 265 -15.64 -13.99 -43.21
CA GLY A 265 -16.67 -14.61 -42.37
C GLY A 265 -16.76 -14.06 -40.94
N ALA A 266 -15.94 -13.07 -40.59
CA ALA A 266 -15.96 -12.38 -39.30
C ALA A 266 -15.48 -10.92 -39.44
N VAL A 267 -15.92 -10.08 -38.50
CA VAL A 267 -15.49 -8.70 -38.29
C VAL A 267 -14.83 -8.61 -36.90
N VAL A 268 -13.60 -8.12 -36.86
CA VAL A 268 -12.84 -7.90 -35.61
C VAL A 268 -12.69 -6.40 -35.40
N LYS A 269 -13.12 -5.92 -34.24
CA LYS A 269 -12.94 -4.53 -33.80
C LYS A 269 -12.45 -4.50 -32.35
N ALA A 270 -11.63 -3.51 -32.05
CA ALA A 270 -11.12 -3.22 -30.73
C ALA A 270 -11.51 -1.79 -30.34
N MET A 271 -11.86 -1.58 -29.07
CA MET A 271 -12.08 -0.25 -28.50
C MET A 271 -11.29 -0.14 -27.20
N ALA A 272 -10.63 0.99 -27.00
CA ALA A 272 -9.78 1.21 -25.85
C ALA A 272 -10.05 2.55 -25.16
N ILE A 273 -9.90 2.57 -23.84
CA ILE A 273 -9.96 3.76 -22.98
C ILE A 273 -8.54 4.05 -22.47
N CYS A 274 -8.09 5.29 -22.66
CA CYS A 274 -6.78 5.79 -22.23
C CYS A 274 -6.97 6.74 -21.04
N THR A 275 -6.36 6.43 -19.90
CA THR A 275 -6.54 7.16 -18.64
C THR A 275 -5.21 7.31 -17.89
N ARG A 276 -5.06 8.37 -17.08
CA ARG A 276 -3.96 8.48 -16.11
C ARG A 276 -4.18 7.61 -14.87
N HIS A 277 -5.39 7.06 -14.68
CA HIS A 277 -5.76 6.33 -13.47
C HIS A 277 -5.27 4.88 -13.48
N PRO A 278 -4.47 4.44 -12.49
CA PRO A 278 -4.03 3.05 -12.38
C PRO A 278 -5.18 2.05 -12.16
N PHE A 279 -6.35 2.52 -11.70
CA PHE A 279 -7.55 1.71 -11.49
C PHE A 279 -8.45 1.52 -12.73
N LEU A 280 -7.87 1.62 -13.95
CA LEU A 280 -8.49 1.45 -15.27
C LEU A 280 -9.58 0.35 -15.40
N HIS A 281 -9.50 -0.72 -14.62
CA HIS A 281 -10.47 -1.83 -14.64
C HIS A 281 -11.92 -1.39 -14.36
N ILE A 282 -12.14 -0.25 -13.70
CA ILE A 282 -13.48 0.28 -13.43
C ILE A 282 -14.31 0.51 -14.71
N TYR A 283 -13.64 0.72 -15.84
CA TYR A 283 -14.29 1.01 -17.12
C TYR A 283 -14.68 -0.25 -17.92
N LYS A 284 -14.34 -1.48 -17.46
CA LYS A 284 -14.72 -2.73 -18.15
C LYS A 284 -16.21 -2.81 -18.51
N PRO A 285 -17.19 -2.45 -17.64
CA PRO A 285 -18.62 -2.50 -17.98
C PRO A 285 -19.04 -1.49 -19.06
N LEU A 286 -18.46 -0.30 -19.05
CA LEU A 286 -18.73 0.76 -20.02
C LEU A 286 -18.20 0.40 -21.41
N LEU A 287 -16.95 -0.08 -21.47
CA LEU A 287 -16.29 -0.46 -22.71
C LEU A 287 -17.00 -1.62 -23.42
N LEU A 288 -17.56 -2.56 -22.66
CA LEU A 288 -18.42 -3.64 -23.16
C LEU A 288 -19.66 -3.10 -23.89
N LEU A 289 -20.37 -2.15 -23.28
CA LEU A 289 -21.62 -1.60 -23.80
C LEU A 289 -21.36 -0.74 -25.05
N ALA A 290 -20.39 0.18 -24.96
CA ALA A 290 -20.03 1.08 -26.05
C ALA A 290 -19.49 0.33 -27.28
N LEU A 291 -18.67 -0.72 -27.10
CA LEU A 291 -18.23 -1.54 -28.24
C LEU A 291 -19.41 -2.33 -28.86
N GLU A 292 -20.33 -2.86 -28.05
CA GLU A 292 -21.50 -3.57 -28.60
C GLU A 292 -22.39 -2.64 -29.44
N GLU A 293 -22.56 -1.40 -29.00
CA GLU A 293 -23.26 -0.33 -29.70
C GLU A 293 -22.53 0.12 -30.98
N TYR A 294 -21.23 0.35 -30.91
CA TYR A 294 -20.40 0.69 -32.06
C TYR A 294 -20.43 -0.41 -33.16
N PHE A 295 -20.60 -1.67 -32.78
CA PHE A 295 -20.85 -2.77 -33.72
C PHE A 295 -22.23 -2.71 -34.41
N LYS A 296 -23.23 -2.06 -33.82
CA LYS A 296 -24.57 -1.85 -34.42
C LYS A 296 -24.57 -0.60 -35.30
N THR A 297 -23.91 0.45 -34.84
CA THR A 297 -23.81 1.76 -35.49
C THR A 297 -22.38 2.31 -35.34
N PRO A 298 -21.49 2.06 -36.33
CA PRO A 298 -20.11 2.56 -36.27
C PRO A 298 -20.11 4.06 -36.57
N GLN A 299 -20.24 4.88 -35.52
CA GLN A 299 -20.25 6.33 -35.60
C GLN A 299 -19.31 6.93 -34.54
N PRO A 300 -18.62 8.05 -34.83
CA PRO A 300 -17.82 8.77 -33.83
C PRO A 300 -18.61 9.27 -32.61
N SER A 301 -19.93 9.45 -32.73
CA SER A 301 -20.81 9.87 -31.62
C SER A 301 -20.76 8.92 -30.44
N THR A 302 -20.71 7.60 -30.65
CA THR A 302 -20.60 6.60 -29.57
C THR A 302 -19.32 6.78 -28.75
N LEU A 303 -18.22 7.24 -29.37
CA LEU A 303 -16.98 7.55 -28.65
C LEU A 303 -17.14 8.84 -27.84
N ALA A 304 -17.80 9.86 -28.38
CA ALA A 304 -18.08 11.11 -27.68
C ALA A 304 -19.00 10.90 -26.46
N GLU A 305 -20.07 10.12 -26.62
CA GLU A 305 -21.00 9.74 -25.55
C GLU A 305 -20.29 8.96 -24.44
N LEU A 306 -19.39 8.02 -24.78
CA LEU A 306 -18.58 7.30 -23.80
C LEU A 306 -17.58 8.23 -23.07
N TYR A 307 -16.95 9.15 -23.80
CA TYR A 307 -16.00 10.12 -23.24
C TYR A 307 -16.67 11.06 -22.24
N GLU A 308 -17.79 11.66 -22.65
CA GLU A 308 -18.58 12.56 -21.80
C GLU A 308 -19.15 11.82 -20.59
N ALA A 309 -19.69 10.61 -20.77
CA ALA A 309 -20.20 9.80 -19.66
C ALA A 309 -19.12 9.48 -18.60
N VAL A 310 -17.89 9.18 -19.03
CA VAL A 310 -16.79 8.91 -18.09
C VAL A 310 -16.27 10.18 -17.42
N ASN A 311 -16.09 11.27 -18.17
CA ASN A 311 -15.53 12.50 -17.63
C ASN A 311 -16.54 13.32 -16.78
N THR A 312 -17.84 13.05 -16.90
CA THR A 312 -18.88 13.60 -16.00
C THR A 312 -19.09 12.78 -14.71
N MET A 313 -18.27 11.75 -14.45
CA MET A 313 -18.32 10.95 -13.23
C MET A 313 -17.96 11.78 -11.98
N ASP A 314 -18.91 11.93 -11.06
CA ASP A 314 -18.67 12.64 -9.80
C ASP A 314 -17.90 11.76 -8.79
N LEU A 315 -16.68 12.21 -8.46
CA LEU A 315 -15.82 11.66 -7.40
C LEU A 315 -15.62 12.64 -6.23
N SER A 316 -16.31 13.78 -6.21
CA SER A 316 -16.03 14.89 -5.29
C SER A 316 -16.23 14.60 -3.81
N LEU A 317 -16.99 13.55 -3.46
CA LEU A 317 -17.17 13.10 -2.08
C LEU A 317 -16.04 12.16 -1.58
N MET A 318 -15.09 11.77 -2.43
CA MET A 318 -13.97 10.91 -2.01
C MET A 318 -12.91 11.74 -1.27
N PRO A 319 -12.60 11.44 0.01
CA PRO A 319 -11.65 12.22 0.80
C PRO A 319 -10.21 11.98 0.34
N LYS A 320 -9.42 13.05 0.33
CA LYS A 320 -7.96 12.99 0.16
C LYS A 320 -7.31 12.51 1.46
N LEU A 321 -6.71 11.33 1.43
CA LEU A 321 -6.02 10.70 2.57
C LEU A 321 -4.51 10.99 2.52
N SER A 322 -3.85 11.17 3.66
CA SER A 322 -2.38 11.36 3.74
C SER A 322 -1.60 10.09 3.40
N ILE A 323 -0.29 10.19 3.12
CA ILE A 323 0.59 9.02 2.88
C ILE A 323 0.41 7.93 3.97
N LEU A 324 0.37 8.33 5.24
CA LEU A 324 0.24 7.40 6.37
C LEU A 324 -1.16 6.76 6.41
N GLU A 325 -2.22 7.53 6.16
CA GLU A 325 -3.60 7.03 6.12
C GLU A 325 -3.83 6.08 4.94
N ARG A 326 -3.30 6.41 3.75
CA ARG A 326 -3.32 5.52 2.58
C ARG A 326 -2.58 4.21 2.88
N ALA A 327 -1.44 4.27 3.56
CA ALA A 327 -0.71 3.08 3.99
C ALA A 327 -1.47 2.24 5.03
N LEU A 328 -2.18 2.87 5.98
CA LEU A 328 -3.02 2.18 6.97
C LEU A 328 -4.24 1.51 6.33
N LEU A 329 -4.91 2.19 5.40
CA LEU A 329 -6.05 1.64 4.66
C LEU A 329 -5.63 0.49 3.73
N GLN A 330 -4.46 0.56 3.11
CA GLN A 330 -3.89 -0.56 2.33
C GLN A 330 -3.46 -1.77 3.18
N ALA A 331 -3.18 -1.58 4.47
CA ALA A 331 -2.66 -2.61 5.35
C ALA A 331 -3.73 -3.28 6.24
N SER A 332 -4.99 -2.86 6.16
CA SER A 332 -6.09 -3.38 6.98
C SER A 332 -7.23 -3.90 6.10
N ASP A 333 -7.92 -4.95 6.55
CA ASP A 333 -9.18 -5.42 5.94
C ASP A 333 -10.42 -4.70 6.53
N ASN A 334 -10.22 -3.65 7.34
CA ASN A 334 -11.27 -3.04 8.17
C ASN A 334 -12.10 -1.99 7.41
N LYS A 335 -13.25 -2.42 6.89
CA LYS A 335 -14.20 -1.63 6.08
C LYS A 335 -14.70 -0.31 6.67
N ASP A 336 -14.54 -0.11 7.97
CA ASP A 336 -14.99 1.09 8.72
C ASP A 336 -13.84 2.09 8.98
N LEU A 337 -12.63 1.85 8.47
CA LEU A 337 -11.47 2.71 8.72
C LEU A 337 -11.61 4.07 8.02
N PHE A 338 -11.40 5.18 8.73
CA PHE A 338 -11.59 6.56 8.24
C PHE A 338 -13.01 6.89 7.73
N VAL A 339 -14.04 6.16 8.17
CA VAL A 339 -15.45 6.43 7.80
C VAL A 339 -15.90 7.86 8.15
N GLU A 340 -15.31 8.44 9.20
CA GLU A 340 -15.49 9.83 9.63
C GLU A 340 -15.20 10.83 8.52
N LYS A 341 -14.19 10.59 7.69
CA LYS A 341 -13.80 11.49 6.60
C LYS A 341 -14.86 11.50 5.50
N PHE A 342 -15.50 10.36 5.22
CA PHE A 342 -16.66 10.32 4.33
C PHE A 342 -17.89 11.01 4.95
N GLU A 343 -18.13 10.85 6.26
CA GLU A 343 -19.19 11.58 6.97
C GLU A 343 -18.97 13.10 6.90
N GLN A 344 -17.74 13.57 7.11
CA GLN A 344 -17.35 14.98 7.03
C GLN A 344 -17.45 15.54 5.60
N MET A 345 -16.94 14.83 4.58
CA MET A 345 -17.08 15.24 3.16
C MET A 345 -18.54 15.42 2.76
N ILE A 346 -19.42 14.50 3.20
CA ILE A 346 -20.86 14.60 2.95
C ILE A 346 -21.48 15.80 3.67
N GLN A 347 -21.06 16.08 4.91
CA GLN A 347 -21.56 17.24 5.68
C GLN A 347 -21.13 18.56 5.05
N MET A 348 -19.86 18.70 4.63
CA MET A 348 -19.35 19.85 3.87
C MET A 348 -20.18 20.06 2.61
N ARG A 349 -20.40 19.00 1.82
CA ARG A 349 -21.21 19.05 0.60
C ARG A 349 -22.67 19.46 0.86
N MET A 350 -23.27 18.99 1.95
CA MET A 350 -24.62 19.41 2.36
C MET A 350 -24.70 20.87 2.82
N ALA A 351 -23.62 21.44 3.36
CA ALA A 351 -23.55 22.85 3.73
C ALA A 351 -23.37 23.74 2.49
N GLU A 352 -22.46 23.36 1.59
CA GLU A 352 -22.26 24.00 0.28
C GLU A 352 -23.57 24.09 -0.52
N ASP A 353 -24.31 22.99 -0.64
CA ASP A 353 -25.57 22.94 -1.40
C ASP A 353 -26.69 23.83 -0.83
N LYS A 354 -26.57 24.26 0.43
CA LYS A 354 -27.49 25.21 1.06
C LYS A 354 -26.98 26.66 1.03
N GLY A 355 -25.72 26.88 0.66
CA GLY A 355 -25.05 28.18 0.81
C GLY A 355 -24.69 28.55 2.26
N GLU A 356 -24.50 27.55 3.14
CA GLU A 356 -23.99 27.76 4.52
C GLU A 356 -22.45 27.98 4.47
N SER A 357 -21.90 28.79 5.38
CA SER A 357 -20.48 29.16 5.35
C SER A 357 -19.57 28.07 5.93
N LEU A 358 -18.38 27.86 5.35
CA LEU A 358 -17.46 26.78 5.76
C LEU A 358 -17.02 26.86 7.23
N ASP A 359 -17.00 28.05 7.83
CA ASP A 359 -16.60 28.23 9.22
C ASP A 359 -17.61 27.62 10.20
N ASP A 360 -18.92 27.61 9.86
CA ASP A 360 -19.95 26.91 10.64
C ASP A 360 -19.71 25.39 10.67
N VAL A 361 -19.17 24.81 9.59
CA VAL A 361 -18.96 23.36 9.45
C VAL A 361 -17.95 22.83 10.47
N THR A 362 -16.90 23.61 10.78
CA THR A 362 -15.93 23.21 11.82
C THR A 362 -16.57 23.10 13.22
N ALA A 363 -17.53 23.98 13.56
CA ALA A 363 -18.26 23.92 14.81
C ALA A 363 -19.24 22.72 14.91
N PHE A 364 -19.71 22.18 13.78
CA PHE A 364 -20.50 20.94 13.77
C PHE A 364 -19.68 19.68 14.05
N SER A 365 -18.36 19.71 13.81
CA SER A 365 -17.48 18.55 14.03
C SER A 365 -17.23 18.25 15.52
N GLU A 366 -17.20 19.28 16.38
CA GLU A 366 -16.88 19.14 17.81
C GLU A 366 -18.02 18.59 18.67
N SER A 367 -19.25 18.45 18.13
CA SER A 367 -20.46 18.08 18.88
C SER A 367 -21.07 16.74 18.44
N PRO A 368 -20.79 15.61 19.13
CA PRO A 368 -21.31 14.29 18.76
C PRO A 368 -22.84 14.19 18.67
N GLU A 369 -23.55 15.03 19.42
CA GLU A 369 -25.02 15.00 19.57
C GLU A 369 -25.78 15.67 18.41
N ARG A 370 -25.08 16.34 17.47
CA ARG A 370 -25.67 17.05 16.33
C ARG A 370 -25.44 16.39 14.96
N ARG A 371 -24.98 15.14 14.91
CA ARG A 371 -24.88 14.40 13.64
C ARG A 371 -26.30 14.19 13.06
N PRO A 372 -26.66 14.77 11.89
CA PRO A 372 -27.89 14.37 11.21
C PRO A 372 -27.81 12.88 10.87
N GLY A 373 -28.96 12.21 10.77
CA GLY A 373 -29.06 10.76 10.59
C GLY A 373 -28.59 10.26 9.24
N LEU A 374 -27.28 10.37 8.97
CA LEU A 374 -26.60 9.88 7.78
C LEU A 374 -26.79 8.36 7.70
N VAL A 375 -27.37 7.92 6.58
CA VAL A 375 -27.71 6.52 6.39
C VAL A 375 -26.62 5.84 5.60
N ARG A 376 -26.10 4.71 6.11
CA ARG A 376 -25.14 3.87 5.36
C ARG A 376 -25.79 3.33 4.09
N ASN A 377 -25.01 3.33 2.99
CA ASN A 377 -25.47 2.90 1.68
C ASN A 377 -26.09 1.48 1.73
N GLY A 378 -27.08 1.22 0.87
CA GLY A 378 -27.78 -0.06 0.71
C GLY A 378 -28.51 -0.61 1.95
N THR A 379 -28.54 0.09 3.09
CA THR A 379 -29.37 -0.33 4.25
C THR A 379 -30.86 -0.17 3.92
N LYS A 380 -31.74 -0.88 4.65
CA LYS A 380 -33.20 -0.79 4.42
C LYS A 380 -33.73 0.65 4.51
N ALA A 381 -33.14 1.46 5.39
CA ALA A 381 -33.45 2.88 5.49
C ALA A 381 -33.04 3.64 4.21
N HIS A 382 -31.79 3.48 3.73
CA HIS A 382 -31.32 4.19 2.53
C HIS A 382 -32.18 3.89 1.29
N VAL A 383 -32.54 2.60 1.10
CA VAL A 383 -33.42 2.16 -0.01
C VAL A 383 -34.85 2.71 0.11
N GLN A 384 -35.33 3.02 1.32
CA GLN A 384 -36.66 3.60 1.55
C GLN A 384 -36.66 5.13 1.47
N THR A 385 -35.56 5.79 1.86
CA THR A 385 -35.47 7.26 1.96
C THR A 385 -34.94 7.91 0.68
N HIS A 386 -34.35 7.15 -0.26
CA HIS A 386 -33.75 7.67 -1.50
C HIS A 386 -32.79 8.85 -1.25
N SER A 387 -31.97 8.77 -0.20
CA SER A 387 -31.07 9.87 0.16
C SER A 387 -29.99 10.06 -0.91
N THR A 388 -29.88 11.28 -1.46
CA THR A 388 -28.85 11.66 -2.45
C THR A 388 -27.44 11.37 -1.93
N TYR A 389 -27.25 11.56 -0.62
CA TYR A 389 -26.01 11.31 0.09
C TYR A 389 -26.15 10.08 0.99
N ALA A 390 -25.10 9.25 1.04
CA ALA A 390 -25.02 8.05 1.86
C ALA A 390 -23.57 7.73 2.22
N VAL A 391 -23.33 7.28 3.45
CA VAL A 391 -21.99 6.88 3.91
C VAL A 391 -21.63 5.52 3.27
N PRO A 392 -20.41 5.34 2.71
CA PRO A 392 -19.99 4.07 2.15
C PRO A 392 -20.12 2.90 3.13
N ARG A 393 -20.31 1.69 2.56
CA ARG A 393 -20.25 0.44 3.32
C ARG A 393 -18.84 -0.06 3.59
N ASP A 394 -17.93 0.39 2.75
CA ASP A 394 -16.55 -0.03 2.69
C ASP A 394 -15.74 1.20 2.30
N THR A 395 -14.81 1.61 3.15
CA THR A 395 -13.98 2.80 2.93
C THR A 395 -12.82 2.56 1.96
N HIS A 396 -12.57 1.31 1.55
CA HIS A 396 -11.61 0.98 0.51
C HIS A 396 -12.13 1.27 -0.91
N GLU A 397 -13.45 1.30 -1.10
CA GLU A 397 -14.11 1.46 -2.40
C GLU A 397 -15.15 2.59 -2.36
N PHE A 398 -14.89 3.69 -3.06
CA PHE A 398 -15.88 4.74 -3.27
C PHE A 398 -16.90 4.31 -4.35
N GLU A 399 -18.17 4.22 -3.97
CA GLU A 399 -19.26 3.79 -4.85
C GLU A 399 -19.89 5.01 -5.57
N THR A 400 -19.67 5.12 -6.87
CA THR A 400 -20.25 6.16 -7.75
C THR A 400 -21.09 5.55 -8.87
N LYS A 401 -21.65 6.38 -9.76
CA LYS A 401 -22.45 5.96 -10.92
C LYS A 401 -22.12 6.81 -12.13
N VAL A 402 -21.94 6.16 -13.28
CA VAL A 402 -21.84 6.81 -14.60
C VAL A 402 -23.15 6.66 -15.35
N MET A 403 -23.63 7.73 -15.97
CA MET A 403 -24.81 7.71 -16.83
C MET A 403 -24.38 7.47 -18.28
N TYR A 404 -24.60 6.27 -18.81
CA TYR A 404 -24.33 5.94 -20.21
C TYR A 404 -25.64 5.55 -20.90
N ASN A 405 -26.03 6.25 -21.96
CA ASN A 405 -27.29 6.07 -22.69
C ASN A 405 -28.55 6.05 -21.80
N GLY A 406 -28.56 6.90 -20.76
CA GLY A 406 -29.63 6.95 -19.76
C GLY A 406 -29.63 5.79 -18.74
N ILE A 407 -28.69 4.85 -18.82
CA ILE A 407 -28.53 3.73 -17.89
C ILE A 407 -27.51 4.13 -16.80
N PRO A 408 -27.89 4.11 -15.51
CA PRO A 408 -26.94 4.34 -14.41
C PRO A 408 -26.11 3.09 -14.16
N ILE A 409 -24.84 3.11 -14.56
CA ILE A 409 -23.86 2.04 -14.36
C ILE A 409 -23.13 2.29 -13.04
N PRO A 410 -23.24 1.41 -12.03
CA PRO A 410 -22.52 1.56 -10.77
C PRO A 410 -21.02 1.26 -10.95
N ILE A 411 -20.18 2.13 -10.40
CA ILE A 411 -18.72 2.05 -10.45
C ILE A 411 -18.16 2.08 -9.03
N LYS A 412 -17.05 1.37 -8.81
CA LYS A 412 -16.32 1.30 -7.53
C LYS A 412 -14.89 1.76 -7.75
N VAL A 413 -14.52 2.91 -7.19
CA VAL A 413 -13.17 3.49 -7.30
C VAL A 413 -12.37 3.16 -6.03
N PRO A 414 -11.18 2.54 -6.11
CA PRO A 414 -10.36 2.28 -4.93
C PRO A 414 -9.83 3.59 -4.31
N VAL A 415 -10.00 3.74 -3.00
CA VAL A 415 -9.69 5.00 -2.28
C VAL A 415 -8.20 5.15 -1.97
N ALA A 416 -7.49 4.05 -1.74
CA ALA A 416 -6.04 4.03 -1.52
C ALA A 416 -5.36 3.09 -2.53
N VAL A 417 -5.13 3.57 -3.73
CA VAL A 417 -4.50 2.80 -4.81
C VAL A 417 -3.01 2.61 -4.54
N SER A 418 -2.52 1.37 -4.58
CA SER A 418 -1.08 1.12 -4.67
C SER A 418 -0.63 1.29 -6.13
N PRO A 419 0.56 1.81 -6.43
CA PRO A 419 1.00 2.05 -7.81
C PRO A 419 0.97 0.81 -8.74
N GLU A 420 0.93 -0.39 -8.14
CA GLU A 420 0.99 -1.67 -8.83
C GLU A 420 -0.05 -2.65 -8.22
N THR A 421 -1.22 -2.80 -8.87
CA THR A 421 -2.35 -3.66 -8.48
C THR A 421 -2.59 -4.81 -9.46
N THR A 422 -2.99 -6.00 -8.98
CA THR A 422 -3.19 -7.19 -9.84
C THR A 422 -3.84 -8.39 -9.14
N TYR A 423 -4.33 -9.36 -9.92
CA TYR A 423 -5.07 -10.54 -9.44
C TYR A 423 -4.34 -11.89 -9.67
N ASN A 424 -4.94 -12.96 -9.17
CA ASN A 424 -4.32 -14.26 -8.84
C ASN A 424 -4.18 -15.28 -9.98
N ASP A 425 -3.11 -16.08 -9.93
CA ASP A 425 -3.23 -17.54 -9.71
C ASP A 425 -1.90 -18.12 -9.13
N PRO A 426 -1.91 -19.09 -8.20
CA PRO A 426 -0.69 -19.57 -7.55
C PRO A 426 0.11 -20.56 -8.41
N HIS A 427 1.43 -20.36 -8.49
CA HIS A 427 2.37 -21.21 -9.25
C HIS A 427 2.51 -22.63 -8.63
N ALA A 428 1.62 -23.55 -9.01
CA ALA A 428 1.46 -24.87 -8.38
C ALA A 428 2.31 -26.01 -9.00
N LYS A 429 3.51 -25.74 -9.51
CA LYS A 429 4.41 -26.77 -10.07
C LYS A 429 5.78 -26.77 -9.39
N SER A 430 6.31 -27.97 -9.15
CA SER A 430 7.54 -28.23 -8.39
C SER A 430 8.77 -27.56 -9.04
N PRO A 431 9.70 -26.97 -8.27
CA PRO A 431 10.89 -26.32 -8.82
C PRO A 431 11.74 -27.29 -9.64
N ALA A 432 12.01 -26.94 -10.90
CA ALA A 432 13.13 -27.51 -11.63
C ALA A 432 14.44 -26.86 -11.14
N PRO A 433 15.59 -27.55 -11.16
CA PRO A 433 16.86 -26.94 -10.79
C PRO A 433 17.24 -25.83 -11.79
N PHE A 434 17.61 -24.67 -11.26
CA PHE A 434 18.06 -23.52 -12.05
C PHE A 434 19.57 -23.58 -12.35
N ALA A 435 19.98 -22.94 -13.45
CA ALA A 435 21.38 -22.57 -13.64
C ALA A 435 21.80 -21.55 -12.57
N LEU A 436 22.99 -21.70 -12.01
CA LEU A 436 23.46 -20.81 -10.95
C LEU A 436 23.81 -19.43 -11.50
N HIS A 437 23.22 -18.38 -10.92
CA HIS A 437 23.57 -16.98 -11.17
C HIS A 437 23.57 -16.21 -9.85
N PRO A 438 24.65 -15.47 -9.50
CA PRO A 438 24.78 -14.85 -8.18
C PRO A 438 23.64 -13.91 -7.77
N HIS A 439 23.04 -13.18 -8.72
CA HIS A 439 21.90 -12.31 -8.42
C HIS A 439 20.60 -13.12 -8.26
N LEU A 440 20.39 -14.14 -9.09
CA LEU A 440 19.08 -14.80 -9.26
C LEU A 440 18.85 -15.97 -8.32
N THR A 441 19.86 -16.79 -8.08
CA THR A 441 19.72 -18.06 -7.34
C THR A 441 20.33 -17.97 -5.95
N THR A 442 19.84 -17.05 -5.11
CA THR A 442 20.35 -16.80 -3.75
C THR A 442 20.37 -18.04 -2.85
N GLY A 443 19.36 -18.91 -2.98
CA GLY A 443 19.28 -20.23 -2.33
C GLY A 443 19.92 -21.38 -3.11
N GLY A 444 20.80 -21.10 -4.07
CA GLY A 444 21.38 -22.10 -4.98
C GLY A 444 20.37 -22.64 -6.01
N ILE A 445 20.66 -23.81 -6.60
CA ILE A 445 19.88 -24.40 -7.71
C ILE A 445 18.39 -24.62 -7.40
N HIS A 446 18.01 -24.69 -6.12
CA HIS A 446 16.63 -24.92 -5.67
C HIS A 446 15.94 -23.64 -5.13
N THR A 447 16.49 -22.45 -5.45
CA THR A 447 15.82 -21.16 -5.19
C THR A 447 14.40 -21.20 -5.76
N HIS A 448 13.41 -20.75 -4.98
CA HIS A 448 12.01 -20.80 -5.38
C HIS A 448 11.77 -19.94 -6.65
N PRO A 449 11.00 -20.40 -7.66
CA PRO A 449 10.83 -19.66 -8.92
C PRO A 449 10.39 -18.21 -8.75
N ILE A 450 9.45 -17.93 -7.84
CA ILE A 450 9.01 -16.55 -7.57
C ILE A 450 10.13 -15.68 -6.98
N ILE A 451 11.05 -16.25 -6.18
CA ILE A 451 12.23 -15.52 -5.69
C ILE A 451 13.23 -15.27 -6.82
N VAL A 452 13.39 -16.21 -7.77
CA VAL A 452 14.19 -16.00 -8.99
C VAL A 452 13.62 -14.85 -9.83
N LEU A 453 12.29 -14.79 -10.00
CA LEU A 453 11.59 -13.68 -10.67
C LEU A 453 11.81 -12.34 -9.97
N VAL A 454 11.62 -12.30 -8.65
CA VAL A 454 11.83 -11.08 -7.83
C VAL A 454 13.28 -10.60 -7.95
N ASN A 455 14.25 -11.52 -7.81
CA ASN A 455 15.67 -11.21 -7.98
C ASN A 455 16.00 -10.68 -9.38
N ALA A 456 15.36 -11.21 -10.43
CA ALA A 456 15.56 -10.75 -11.80
C ALA A 456 15.09 -9.30 -11.98
N MET A 457 13.88 -8.99 -11.50
CA MET A 457 13.32 -7.64 -11.59
C MET A 457 14.08 -6.64 -10.71
N LEU A 458 14.43 -7.01 -9.47
CA LEU A 458 15.26 -6.17 -8.58
C LEU A 458 16.65 -5.87 -9.15
N THR A 459 17.21 -6.73 -10.01
CA THR A 459 18.55 -6.53 -10.60
C THR A 459 18.51 -6.16 -12.08
N GLN A 460 17.40 -5.58 -12.56
CA GLN A 460 17.16 -5.11 -13.93
C GLN A 460 17.54 -6.15 -15.02
N LYS A 461 17.23 -7.42 -14.79
CA LYS A 461 17.30 -8.47 -15.81
C LYS A 461 16.07 -8.42 -16.72
N ARG A 462 16.24 -8.76 -17.99
CA ARG A 462 15.17 -8.78 -19.00
C ARG A 462 14.27 -9.99 -18.76
N VAL A 463 12.99 -9.76 -18.46
CA VAL A 463 12.01 -10.81 -18.11
C VAL A 463 10.95 -10.90 -19.20
N ILE A 464 10.68 -12.12 -19.68
CA ILE A 464 9.59 -12.40 -20.63
C ILE A 464 8.58 -13.39 -20.05
N PHE A 465 7.30 -13.04 -20.14
CA PHE A 465 6.16 -13.91 -19.86
C PHE A 465 5.61 -14.46 -21.18
N LEU A 466 5.83 -15.75 -21.44
CA LEU A 466 5.38 -16.43 -22.65
C LEU A 466 4.04 -17.12 -22.41
N GLY A 467 2.99 -16.61 -23.04
CA GLY A 467 1.63 -17.12 -23.00
C GLY A 467 1.18 -17.81 -24.28
N HIS A 468 1.96 -18.75 -24.82
CA HIS A 468 1.58 -19.42 -26.07
C HIS A 468 0.19 -20.10 -25.97
N ASN A 469 -0.71 -19.77 -26.90
CA ASN A 469 -2.14 -20.17 -26.91
C ASN A 469 -2.99 -19.72 -25.71
N ARG A 470 -2.48 -18.83 -24.84
CA ARG A 470 -3.28 -18.15 -23.81
C ARG A 470 -3.93 -16.87 -24.38
N PRO A 471 -5.04 -16.39 -23.77
CA PRO A 471 -5.55 -15.04 -24.04
C PRO A 471 -4.49 -14.00 -23.72
N SER A 472 -4.40 -12.93 -24.51
CA SER A 472 -3.42 -11.87 -24.28
C SER A 472 -3.62 -11.18 -22.91
N GLY A 473 -4.86 -11.14 -22.41
CA GLY A 473 -5.17 -10.61 -21.08
C GLY A 473 -4.53 -11.39 -19.93
N GLU A 474 -4.47 -12.73 -20.02
CA GLU A 474 -3.82 -13.57 -18.99
C GLU A 474 -2.31 -13.27 -18.92
N VAL A 475 -1.70 -12.95 -20.06
CA VAL A 475 -0.27 -12.60 -20.14
C VAL A 475 -0.02 -11.20 -19.56
N ALA A 476 -0.86 -10.23 -19.90
CA ALA A 476 -0.79 -8.87 -19.37
C ALA A 476 -1.02 -8.83 -17.85
N GLU A 477 -2.00 -9.58 -17.35
CA GLU A 477 -2.24 -9.72 -15.91
C GLU A 477 -1.04 -10.38 -15.21
N ALA A 478 -0.38 -11.38 -15.81
CA ALA A 478 0.83 -11.99 -15.24
C ALA A 478 2.03 -11.01 -15.14
N VAL A 479 2.24 -10.17 -16.15
CA VAL A 479 3.29 -9.12 -16.13
C VAL A 479 3.03 -8.10 -15.03
N LEU A 480 1.79 -7.61 -14.92
CA LEU A 480 1.39 -6.65 -13.89
C LEU A 480 1.41 -7.29 -12.49
N ALA A 481 1.20 -8.61 -12.37
CA ALA A 481 1.28 -9.34 -11.11
C ALA A 481 2.72 -9.47 -10.63
N ALA A 482 3.66 -9.70 -11.55
CA ALA A 482 5.07 -9.69 -11.26
C ALA A 482 5.55 -8.31 -10.77
N CYS A 483 5.09 -7.22 -11.40
CA CYS A 483 5.36 -5.85 -10.96
C CYS A 483 4.90 -5.65 -9.51
N ALA A 484 3.60 -5.80 -9.25
CA ALA A 484 3.01 -5.57 -7.92
C ALA A 484 3.65 -6.39 -6.79
N LEU A 485 4.03 -7.63 -7.09
CA LEU A 485 4.68 -8.54 -6.15
C LEU A 485 6.11 -8.11 -5.80
N VAL A 486 6.87 -7.56 -6.75
CA VAL A 486 8.24 -7.04 -6.52
C VAL A 486 8.22 -5.63 -5.92
N SER A 487 7.23 -4.81 -6.29
CA SER A 487 6.98 -3.52 -5.65
C SER A 487 6.70 -3.66 -4.16
N GLY A 488 5.85 -4.61 -3.78
CA GLY A 488 5.32 -4.71 -2.41
C GLY A 488 4.53 -3.47 -1.96
N GLY A 489 4.21 -2.54 -2.87
CA GLY A 489 3.69 -1.21 -2.54
C GLY A 489 4.72 -0.26 -1.91
N VAL A 490 6.02 -0.55 -2.06
CA VAL A 490 7.14 0.21 -1.44
C VAL A 490 8.17 0.63 -2.49
N LEU A 491 8.60 -0.29 -3.35
CA LEU A 491 9.44 0.01 -4.50
C LEU A 491 8.53 0.38 -5.68
N ARG A 492 8.83 1.47 -6.39
CA ARG A 492 8.09 1.86 -7.62
C ARG A 492 8.96 1.74 -8.87
N GLY A 493 8.30 1.90 -10.02
CA GLY A 493 8.94 2.10 -11.32
C GLY A 493 8.98 0.86 -12.21
N PHE A 494 8.53 -0.31 -11.73
CA PHE A 494 8.48 -1.53 -12.55
C PHE A 494 7.52 -1.39 -13.72
N THR A 495 6.35 -0.78 -13.50
CA THR A 495 5.37 -0.48 -14.55
C THR A 495 5.91 0.41 -15.68
N ARG A 496 6.83 1.35 -15.40
CA ARG A 496 7.40 2.25 -16.42
C ARG A 496 8.24 1.53 -17.49
N HIS A 497 8.76 0.35 -17.18
CA HIS A 497 9.51 -0.50 -18.10
C HIS A 497 8.87 -1.89 -18.29
N ALA A 498 7.60 -2.01 -17.92
CA ALA A 498 6.78 -3.15 -18.22
C ALA A 498 6.01 -2.93 -19.53
N PHE A 499 5.93 -3.99 -20.33
CA PHE A 499 5.15 -4.07 -21.56
C PHE A 499 4.17 -5.22 -21.36
N PRO A 500 2.99 -4.99 -20.74
CA PRO A 500 2.09 -6.07 -20.34
C PRO A 500 1.68 -6.95 -21.54
N TYR A 501 1.58 -6.35 -22.73
CA TYR A 501 1.59 -7.06 -23.99
C TYR A 501 2.52 -6.37 -24.99
N THR A 502 3.31 -7.17 -25.73
CA THR A 502 4.07 -6.74 -26.91
C THR A 502 4.14 -7.88 -27.93
N ASP A 503 4.32 -7.51 -29.19
CA ASP A 503 4.45 -8.41 -30.33
C ASP A 503 5.93 -8.57 -30.76
N LEU A 504 6.17 -9.25 -31.89
CA LEU A 504 7.51 -9.53 -32.40
C LEU A 504 8.14 -8.34 -33.16
N SER A 505 7.35 -7.43 -33.74
CA SER A 505 7.89 -6.29 -34.50
C SER A 505 8.75 -5.36 -33.64
N LYS A 506 8.40 -5.22 -32.37
CA LYS A 506 9.03 -4.29 -31.41
C LYS A 506 10.24 -4.86 -30.69
N ILE A 507 10.77 -6.01 -31.10
CA ILE A 507 11.92 -6.64 -30.42
C ILE A 507 13.14 -5.71 -30.37
N ASP A 508 13.43 -4.98 -31.45
CA ASP A 508 14.58 -4.08 -31.51
C ASP A 508 14.43 -2.85 -30.60
N ASP A 509 13.20 -2.38 -30.38
CA ASP A 509 12.90 -1.30 -29.43
C ASP A 509 12.88 -1.80 -27.98
N LEU A 510 12.31 -2.99 -27.75
CA LEU A 510 12.27 -3.65 -26.46
C LEU A 510 13.69 -3.90 -25.92
N LEU A 511 14.62 -4.32 -26.78
CA LEU A 511 16.03 -4.54 -26.43
C LEU A 511 16.79 -3.25 -26.05
N LYS A 512 16.29 -2.06 -26.42
CA LYS A 512 16.87 -0.78 -25.96
C LYS A 512 16.50 -0.47 -24.51
N VAL A 513 15.47 -1.11 -23.95
CA VAL A 513 14.98 -0.84 -22.59
C VAL A 513 15.68 -1.75 -21.57
N PRO A 514 16.56 -1.22 -20.70
CA PRO A 514 17.43 -2.03 -19.86
C PRO A 514 16.63 -2.74 -18.75
N GLY A 515 16.50 -4.07 -18.84
CA GLY A 515 15.74 -4.87 -17.88
C GLY A 515 14.22 -4.74 -18.04
N PHE A 516 13.72 -4.69 -19.28
CA PHE A 516 12.28 -4.70 -19.55
C PHE A 516 11.56 -5.92 -18.96
N ILE A 517 10.24 -5.78 -18.75
CA ILE A 517 9.35 -6.86 -18.28
C ILE A 517 8.22 -7.01 -19.31
N ALA A 518 8.28 -8.01 -20.19
CA ALA A 518 7.39 -8.10 -21.36
C ALA A 518 6.46 -9.32 -21.35
N GLY A 519 5.22 -9.14 -21.80
CA GLY A 519 4.27 -10.23 -22.06
C GLY A 519 4.13 -10.52 -23.55
N VAL A 520 4.31 -11.77 -23.96
CA VAL A 520 4.31 -12.20 -25.37
C VAL A 520 3.51 -13.49 -25.57
N THR A 521 2.84 -13.64 -26.71
CA THR A 521 2.12 -14.88 -27.09
C THR A 521 2.85 -15.71 -28.16
N ASN A 522 3.84 -15.11 -28.83
CA ASN A 522 4.60 -15.74 -29.90
C ASN A 522 5.69 -16.68 -29.34
N PRO A 523 5.72 -17.99 -29.70
CA PRO A 523 6.70 -18.93 -29.16
C PRO A 523 8.14 -18.68 -29.68
N THR A 524 8.33 -17.81 -30.66
CA THR A 524 9.67 -17.50 -31.23
C THR A 524 10.65 -17.01 -30.16
N PHE A 525 10.16 -16.25 -29.16
CA PHE A 525 10.96 -15.77 -28.03
C PHE A 525 11.67 -16.89 -27.25
N GLU A 526 11.11 -18.10 -27.18
CA GLU A 526 11.75 -19.25 -26.53
C GLU A 526 13.06 -19.68 -27.21
N ASN A 527 13.14 -19.51 -28.54
CA ASN A 527 14.28 -19.97 -29.35
C ASN A 527 15.45 -18.98 -29.36
N HIS A 528 15.25 -17.76 -28.85
CA HIS A 528 16.22 -16.67 -28.85
C HIS A 528 16.63 -16.28 -27.41
N PRO A 529 17.48 -17.09 -26.73
CA PRO A 529 17.96 -16.80 -25.37
C PRO A 529 18.79 -15.51 -25.27
N GLU A 530 19.25 -14.94 -26.38
CA GLU A 530 19.89 -13.64 -26.44
C GLU A 530 18.93 -12.46 -26.14
N TRP A 531 17.61 -12.64 -26.29
CA TRP A 531 16.63 -11.56 -26.11
C TRP A 531 16.22 -11.33 -24.65
N TRP A 532 16.39 -12.32 -23.77
CA TRP A 532 15.91 -12.31 -22.39
C TRP A 532 16.91 -12.96 -21.44
N ASP A 533 16.80 -12.62 -20.16
CA ASP A 533 17.63 -13.19 -19.08
C ASP A 533 16.83 -14.21 -18.26
N LEU A 534 15.51 -13.98 -18.10
CA LEU A 534 14.55 -14.90 -17.49
C LEU A 534 13.31 -15.07 -18.37
N LEU A 535 12.95 -16.31 -18.68
CA LEU A 535 11.72 -16.68 -19.41
C LEU A 535 10.75 -17.41 -18.48
N CYS A 536 9.56 -16.85 -18.31
CA CYS A 536 8.43 -17.37 -17.56
C CYS A 536 7.39 -17.95 -18.53
N ASP A 537 7.35 -19.28 -18.66
CA ASP A 537 6.38 -19.99 -19.50
C ASP A 537 5.09 -20.23 -18.70
N LEU A 538 4.03 -19.51 -19.07
CA LEU A 538 2.73 -19.53 -18.40
C LEU A 538 1.97 -20.86 -18.63
N PRO A 539 1.83 -21.41 -19.86
CA PRO A 539 1.28 -22.75 -20.08
C PRO A 539 1.96 -23.85 -19.26
N SER A 540 3.29 -23.92 -19.28
CA SER A 540 3.99 -24.99 -18.56
C SER A 540 4.18 -24.70 -17.07
N GLY A 541 4.03 -23.45 -16.61
CA GLY A 541 4.28 -23.05 -15.23
C GLY A 541 5.72 -23.36 -14.84
N ARG A 542 6.67 -22.85 -15.65
CA ARG A 542 8.11 -23.04 -15.45
C ARG A 542 8.86 -21.76 -15.79
N MET A 543 9.95 -21.53 -15.07
CA MET A 543 10.87 -20.43 -15.34
C MET A 543 12.22 -21.00 -15.80
N ARG A 544 12.89 -20.28 -16.71
CA ARG A 544 14.21 -20.63 -17.23
C ARG A 544 15.12 -19.41 -17.22
N ILE A 545 16.33 -19.57 -16.70
CA ILE A 545 17.40 -18.57 -16.81
C ILE A 545 18.10 -18.80 -18.15
N SER A 546 18.41 -17.71 -18.87
CA SER A 546 19.06 -17.77 -20.17
C SER A 546 20.48 -18.32 -20.07
N SER A 547 20.90 -19.08 -21.09
CA SER A 547 22.31 -19.49 -21.26
C SER A 547 23.21 -18.34 -21.74
N ARG A 548 22.63 -17.19 -22.08
CA ARG A 548 23.29 -15.96 -22.52
C ARG A 548 23.24 -14.84 -21.46
N ILE A 549 22.74 -15.11 -20.25
CA ILE A 549 22.68 -14.11 -19.17
C ILE A 549 24.08 -13.60 -18.82
N ASP A 550 24.23 -12.28 -18.70
CA ASP A 550 25.50 -11.68 -18.28
C ASP A 550 25.88 -12.10 -16.85
N PRO A 551 27.16 -12.47 -16.61
CA PRO A 551 27.64 -12.81 -15.28
C PRO A 551 27.52 -11.62 -14.33
N ALA A 552 27.33 -11.88 -13.05
CA ALA A 552 27.38 -10.84 -12.03
C ALA A 552 28.78 -10.18 -12.01
N PRO A 553 28.89 -8.85 -12.08
CA PRO A 553 30.17 -8.18 -11.94
C PRO A 553 30.72 -8.33 -10.52
N LEU A 554 32.06 -8.31 -10.39
CA LEU A 554 32.68 -8.16 -9.08
C LEU A 554 32.51 -6.72 -8.61
N THR A 555 31.83 -6.52 -7.48
CA THR A 555 31.57 -5.19 -6.94
C THR A 555 32.45 -4.89 -5.74
N GLU A 556 32.68 -3.59 -5.50
CA GLU A 556 33.42 -3.11 -4.33
C GLU A 556 32.77 -3.56 -3.02
N GLY A 557 31.43 -3.60 -2.97
CA GLY A 557 30.72 -3.98 -1.75
C GLY A 557 30.96 -5.43 -1.35
N LEU A 558 31.02 -6.34 -2.34
CA LEU A 558 31.37 -7.74 -2.12
C LEU A 558 32.82 -7.89 -1.62
N ALA A 559 33.77 -7.20 -2.26
CA ALA A 559 35.18 -7.26 -1.88
C ALA A 559 35.43 -6.72 -0.46
N ASN A 560 34.88 -5.54 -0.15
CA ASN A 560 34.99 -4.90 1.15
C ASN A 560 34.37 -5.77 2.26
N PHE A 561 33.17 -6.33 2.05
CA PHE A 561 32.54 -7.20 3.03
C PHE A 561 33.37 -8.46 3.29
N GLN A 562 33.91 -9.12 2.25
CA GLN A 562 34.76 -10.30 2.40
C GLN A 562 36.05 -9.99 3.16
N GLN A 563 36.65 -8.82 2.95
CA GLN A 563 37.85 -8.37 3.66
C GLN A 563 37.56 -8.10 5.15
N GLN A 564 36.43 -7.44 5.46
CA GLN A 564 36.00 -7.16 6.83
C GLN A 564 35.56 -8.44 7.57
N ASN A 565 34.92 -9.39 6.87
CA ASN A 565 34.29 -10.57 7.44
C ASN A 565 34.77 -11.90 6.80
N PRO A 566 36.07 -12.26 6.87
CA PRO A 566 36.61 -13.43 6.17
C PRO A 566 35.93 -14.76 6.52
N ALA A 567 35.42 -14.89 7.75
CA ALA A 567 34.68 -16.07 8.21
C ALA A 567 33.38 -16.35 7.43
N TYR A 568 32.83 -15.34 6.75
CA TYR A 568 31.57 -15.42 5.99
C TYR A 568 31.77 -15.42 4.47
N ALA A 569 33.01 -15.35 3.97
CA ALA A 569 33.30 -15.31 2.52
C ALA A 569 32.86 -16.56 1.74
N SER A 570 32.63 -17.70 2.41
CA SER A 570 32.04 -18.90 1.80
C SER A 570 30.52 -18.80 1.60
N ALA A 571 29.84 -17.99 2.41
CA ALA A 571 28.39 -17.77 2.34
C ALA A 571 27.99 -16.77 1.23
N THR A 572 28.92 -15.91 0.78
CA THR A 572 28.67 -14.99 -0.34
C THR A 572 28.71 -15.69 -1.71
N ASN A 573 29.19 -16.93 -1.77
CA ASN A 573 29.35 -17.70 -3.00
C ASN A 573 28.19 -18.67 -3.23
N VAL A 574 27.37 -18.37 -4.25
CA VAL A 574 26.17 -19.14 -4.64
C VAL A 574 26.50 -20.56 -5.15
N ALA A 575 27.75 -20.82 -5.57
CA ALA A 575 28.18 -22.18 -5.91
C ALA A 575 28.45 -23.06 -4.67
N THR A 576 28.96 -22.48 -3.58
CA THR A 576 29.22 -23.18 -2.31
C THR A 576 27.99 -23.29 -1.42
N SER A 577 26.95 -22.48 -1.63
CA SER A 577 25.67 -22.65 -0.92
C SER A 577 24.93 -23.95 -1.28
N THR A 578 25.28 -24.60 -2.40
CA THR A 578 24.70 -25.90 -2.81
C THR A 578 24.88 -27.01 -1.76
N SER A 579 25.98 -26.99 -0.98
CA SER A 579 26.21 -27.91 0.16
C SER A 579 25.64 -27.40 1.49
N GLN A 580 25.20 -26.13 1.55
CA GLN A 580 24.58 -25.48 2.70
C GLN A 580 23.07 -25.21 2.49
N ALA A 581 22.40 -25.87 1.55
CA ALA A 581 20.98 -25.64 1.25
C ALA A 581 20.02 -25.81 2.47
N ALA A 582 20.49 -26.43 3.56
CA ALA A 582 19.77 -26.54 4.83
C ALA A 582 19.83 -25.27 5.72
N SER A 583 20.63 -24.25 5.39
CA SER A 583 20.86 -23.08 6.25
C SER A 583 20.11 -21.80 5.88
N ASP A 584 19.40 -21.77 4.75
CA ASP A 584 18.53 -20.68 4.24
C ASP A 584 18.97 -19.26 4.68
N PRO A 585 20.16 -18.78 4.27
CA PRO A 585 20.80 -17.61 4.87
C PRO A 585 20.01 -16.31 4.67
N THR A 586 19.20 -16.21 3.61
CA THR A 586 18.32 -15.07 3.31
C THR A 586 16.91 -15.23 3.90
N GLY A 587 16.56 -16.41 4.40
CA GLY A 587 15.20 -16.76 4.84
C GLY A 587 14.17 -16.87 3.71
N ASP A 588 14.61 -16.89 2.45
CA ASP A 588 13.72 -16.91 1.27
C ASP A 588 12.89 -18.21 1.22
N ALA A 589 13.47 -19.35 1.62
CA ALA A 589 12.75 -20.63 1.63
C ALA A 589 11.74 -20.69 2.78
N ALA A 590 12.10 -20.21 3.97
CA ALA A 590 11.18 -20.08 5.10
C ALA A 590 9.99 -19.17 4.76
N PHE A 591 10.26 -18.03 4.12
CA PHE A 591 9.25 -17.08 3.64
C PHE A 591 8.31 -17.70 2.60
N MET A 592 8.83 -18.32 1.54
CA MET A 592 7.98 -18.92 0.50
C MET A 592 7.13 -20.08 1.03
N ASN A 593 7.66 -20.87 1.96
CA ASN A 593 6.88 -21.90 2.65
C ASN A 593 5.71 -21.29 3.45
N ASP A 594 5.88 -20.10 4.02
CA ASP A 594 4.80 -19.41 4.75
C ASP A 594 3.74 -18.83 3.80
N VAL A 595 4.14 -18.24 2.69
CA VAL A 595 3.23 -17.79 1.62
C VAL A 595 2.40 -18.97 1.09
N ILE A 596 3.04 -20.12 0.79
CA ILE A 596 2.35 -21.33 0.33
C ILE A 596 1.38 -21.87 1.38
N ARG A 597 1.76 -21.87 2.67
CA ARG A 597 0.84 -22.23 3.77
C ARG A 597 -0.38 -21.30 3.83
N SER A 598 -0.19 -19.99 3.69
CA SER A 598 -1.31 -19.03 3.71
C SER A 598 -2.24 -19.19 2.50
N ILE A 599 -1.71 -19.48 1.31
CA ILE A 599 -2.52 -19.81 0.13
C ILE A 599 -3.32 -21.11 0.37
N ALA A 600 -2.67 -22.16 0.88
CA ALA A 600 -3.33 -23.44 1.20
C ALA A 600 -4.42 -23.30 2.28
N ALA A 601 -4.21 -22.41 3.26
CA ALA A 601 -5.18 -22.05 4.28
C ALA A 601 -6.27 -21.06 3.81
N ARG A 602 -6.24 -20.64 2.53
CA ARG A 602 -7.21 -19.73 1.90
C ARG A 602 -7.32 -18.36 2.58
N HIS A 603 -6.19 -17.80 3.02
CA HIS A 603 -6.16 -16.39 3.39
C HIS A 603 -6.42 -15.51 2.17
N GLY A 604 -7.05 -14.34 2.38
CA GLY A 604 -7.33 -13.38 1.32
C GLY A 604 -6.07 -12.79 0.70
N GLU A 605 -6.21 -12.18 -0.47
CA GLU A 605 -5.11 -11.57 -1.23
C GLU A 605 -4.35 -10.51 -0.42
N GLY A 606 -5.06 -9.68 0.37
CA GLY A 606 -4.45 -8.66 1.24
C GLY A 606 -3.41 -9.25 2.19
N ALA A 607 -3.67 -10.42 2.77
CA ALA A 607 -2.72 -11.12 3.64
C ALA A 607 -1.48 -11.64 2.90
N ILE A 608 -1.60 -11.98 1.61
CA ILE A 608 -0.46 -12.37 0.77
C ILE A 608 0.34 -11.13 0.33
N ARG A 609 -0.35 -10.04 -0.04
CA ARG A 609 0.27 -8.73 -0.32
C ARG A 609 1.05 -8.20 0.88
N ALA A 610 0.48 -8.28 2.09
CA ALA A 610 1.15 -7.87 3.33
C ALA A 610 2.47 -8.63 3.54
N LYS A 611 2.50 -9.96 3.30
CA LYS A 611 3.74 -10.76 3.38
C LYS A 611 4.80 -10.31 2.36
N TRP A 612 4.41 -10.00 1.12
CA TRP A 612 5.33 -9.49 0.11
C TRP A 612 5.84 -8.07 0.45
N ARG A 613 4.96 -7.19 0.93
CA ARG A 613 5.33 -5.88 1.48
C ARG A 613 6.36 -6.03 2.60
N ASP A 614 6.12 -6.92 3.57
CA ASP A 614 7.04 -7.20 4.67
C ASP A 614 8.41 -7.70 4.18
N TRP A 615 8.43 -8.57 3.16
CA TRP A 615 9.68 -9.06 2.55
C TRP A 615 10.45 -7.93 1.85
N VAL A 616 9.76 -7.03 1.14
CA VAL A 616 10.38 -5.86 0.48
C VAL A 616 10.90 -4.85 1.51
N VAL A 617 10.11 -4.52 2.55
CA VAL A 617 10.53 -3.62 3.66
C VAL A 617 11.72 -4.21 4.41
N LYS A 618 11.75 -5.52 4.64
CA LYS A 618 12.90 -6.22 5.18
C LYS A 618 14.12 -6.07 4.26
N PHE A 619 13.97 -6.35 2.96
CA PHE A 619 15.06 -6.26 1.99
C PHE A 619 15.68 -4.86 1.93
N THR A 620 14.88 -3.79 1.85
CA THR A 620 15.40 -2.41 1.78
C THR A 620 16.11 -1.99 3.06
N ARG A 621 15.63 -2.41 4.24
CA ARG A 621 16.28 -2.12 5.53
C ARG A 621 17.57 -2.94 5.74
N ILE A 622 17.63 -4.17 5.22
CA ILE A 622 18.88 -4.96 5.20
C ILE A 622 19.89 -4.34 4.23
N ALA A 623 19.44 -3.85 3.07
CA ALA A 623 20.29 -3.12 2.13
C ALA A 623 20.89 -1.84 2.75
N ALA A 624 20.09 -1.07 3.49
CA ALA A 624 20.59 0.10 4.23
C ALA A 624 21.68 -0.29 5.24
N SER A 625 21.46 -1.34 6.04
CA SER A 625 22.46 -1.84 6.99
C SER A 625 23.72 -2.41 6.32
N PHE A 626 23.59 -3.01 5.13
CA PHE A 626 24.74 -3.42 4.32
C PHE A 626 25.56 -2.21 3.87
N GLU A 627 24.89 -1.17 3.36
CA GLU A 627 25.56 0.05 2.91
C GLU A 627 26.33 0.74 4.04
N GLU A 628 25.74 0.85 5.22
CA GLU A 628 26.42 1.41 6.39
C GLU A 628 27.63 0.56 6.82
N SER A 629 27.51 -0.78 6.80
CA SER A 629 28.62 -1.66 7.15
C SER A 629 29.81 -1.57 6.17
N VAL A 630 29.54 -1.30 4.89
CA VAL A 630 30.51 -1.49 3.81
C VAL A 630 31.01 -0.17 3.21
N TYR A 631 30.15 0.84 3.13
CA TYR A 631 30.45 2.19 2.63
C TYR A 631 30.42 3.26 3.74
N GLY A 632 30.09 2.89 4.99
CA GLY A 632 30.08 3.78 6.15
C GLY A 632 28.83 4.67 6.28
N THR A 633 27.97 4.69 5.27
CA THR A 633 26.69 5.43 5.26
C THR A 633 25.74 4.83 4.24
N SER A 634 24.43 4.97 4.46
CA SER A 634 23.39 4.62 3.51
C SER A 634 22.56 5.84 3.10
N ALA A 635 22.18 5.91 1.83
CA ALA A 635 21.19 6.89 1.37
C ALA A 635 19.74 6.44 1.64
N LEU A 636 19.54 5.15 1.93
CA LEU A 636 18.25 4.54 2.27
C LEU A 636 17.85 4.77 3.73
N HIS A 637 18.75 5.33 4.54
CA HIS A 637 18.44 5.84 5.86
C HIS A 637 18.84 7.33 5.96
N SER A 638 17.90 8.21 5.60
CA SER A 638 18.01 9.62 5.97
C SER A 638 17.84 9.72 7.49
N GLY A 639 18.92 10.09 8.19
CA GLY A 639 19.11 9.80 9.61
C GLY A 639 17.95 10.17 10.53
N VAL A 640 17.76 9.34 11.56
CA VAL A 640 17.12 9.80 12.81
C VAL A 640 17.90 11.02 13.29
N GLU A 641 17.24 12.18 13.38
CA GLU A 641 17.87 13.37 13.93
C GLU A 641 18.17 13.08 15.41
N ARG A 642 19.46 13.03 15.76
CA ARG A 642 19.91 12.50 17.06
C ARG A 642 19.27 13.29 18.19
N VAL A 643 18.24 12.70 18.81
CA VAL A 643 17.68 13.16 20.07
C VAL A 643 18.82 13.38 21.06
N GLU A 644 18.75 14.53 21.71
CA GLU A 644 19.72 15.04 22.68
C GLU A 644 20.34 13.92 23.54
N ASN A 645 21.67 13.87 23.47
CA ASN A 645 22.60 12.98 24.18
C ASN A 645 22.03 12.27 25.43
N ASN A 646 21.99 10.92 25.40
CA ASN A 646 22.54 10.00 26.42
C ASN A 646 21.84 8.63 26.53
N ASN A 647 20.73 8.36 25.84
CA ASN A 647 20.06 7.06 25.96
C ASN A 647 20.31 6.12 24.76
N GLU A 648 21.39 5.34 24.89
CA GLU A 648 21.77 4.27 23.94
C GLU A 648 20.66 3.24 23.72
N ASN A 649 19.72 3.05 24.67
CA ASN A 649 18.65 2.06 24.55
C ASN A 649 17.59 2.43 23.52
N ILE A 650 17.45 3.70 23.17
CA ILE A 650 16.47 4.20 22.18
C ILE A 650 17.12 4.75 20.92
N SER A 651 18.44 4.91 20.89
CA SER A 651 19.19 5.18 19.66
C SER A 651 19.35 3.90 18.84
N GLY A 652 18.96 3.95 17.58
CA GLY A 652 19.08 2.84 16.64
C GLY A 652 18.07 2.97 15.51
N HIS A 653 18.38 2.34 14.39
CA HIS A 653 17.58 2.40 13.17
C HIS A 653 17.79 1.14 12.32
N GLY A 654 17.02 1.00 11.24
CA GLY A 654 17.19 -0.11 10.31
C GLY A 654 16.69 -1.45 10.86
N TYR A 655 17.02 -2.55 10.18
CA TYR A 655 16.48 -3.88 10.49
C TYR A 655 17.04 -4.45 11.81
N VAL A 656 16.24 -5.30 12.46
CA VAL A 656 16.56 -5.85 13.79
C VAL A 656 16.80 -7.35 13.70
N TRP A 657 18.04 -7.75 14.02
CA TRP A 657 18.42 -9.16 14.13
C TRP A 657 18.40 -9.64 15.59
N PRO A 658 18.19 -10.96 15.83
CA PRO A 658 18.31 -11.53 17.17
C PRO A 658 19.74 -11.45 17.74
N ASP A 659 20.75 -11.53 16.87
CA ASP A 659 22.18 -11.51 17.19
C ASP A 659 23.03 -11.12 15.97
N GLU A 660 24.30 -10.76 16.20
CA GLU A 660 25.22 -10.29 15.16
C GLU A 660 25.63 -11.42 14.17
N HIS A 661 25.60 -12.69 14.58
CA HIS A 661 25.89 -13.80 13.65
C HIS A 661 24.74 -13.97 12.65
N ALA A 662 23.49 -13.85 13.08
CA ALA A 662 22.32 -13.83 12.19
C ALA A 662 22.45 -12.69 11.16
N LYS A 663 22.81 -11.48 11.62
CA LYS A 663 23.07 -10.31 10.77
C LYS A 663 24.15 -10.58 9.73
N LEU A 664 25.37 -10.97 10.13
CA LEU A 664 26.48 -11.20 9.20
C LEU A 664 26.20 -12.32 8.20
N ARG A 665 25.48 -13.38 8.62
CA ARG A 665 25.07 -14.48 7.74
C ARG A 665 24.06 -14.05 6.68
N GLU A 666 23.06 -13.25 7.06
CA GLU A 666 22.02 -12.78 6.16
C GLU A 666 22.52 -11.70 5.21
N LEU A 667 23.38 -10.79 5.69
CA LEU A 667 24.12 -9.86 4.85
C LEU A 667 24.94 -10.62 3.80
N ALA A 668 25.75 -11.61 4.22
CA ALA A 668 26.57 -12.41 3.31
C ALA A 668 25.77 -13.13 2.22
N GLY A 669 24.61 -13.70 2.57
CA GLY A 669 23.70 -14.32 1.59
C GLY A 669 22.99 -13.33 0.64
N SER A 670 22.88 -12.06 1.05
CA SER A 670 22.12 -11.03 0.32
C SER A 670 22.99 -10.11 -0.55
N ILE A 671 24.32 -10.09 -0.39
CA ILE A 671 25.23 -9.12 -1.05
C ILE A 671 24.96 -9.01 -2.55
N ASN A 672 24.97 -10.13 -3.28
CA ASN A 672 24.83 -10.12 -4.74
C ASN A 672 23.46 -9.58 -5.20
N ARG A 673 22.40 -9.74 -4.40
CA ARG A 673 21.06 -9.15 -4.63
C ARG A 673 21.09 -7.64 -4.36
N ILE A 674 21.68 -7.23 -3.24
CA ILE A 674 21.78 -5.82 -2.81
C ILE A 674 22.61 -5.01 -3.82
N GLU A 675 23.83 -5.46 -4.12
CA GLU A 675 24.74 -4.82 -5.07
C GLU A 675 24.18 -4.77 -6.50
N GLY A 676 23.46 -5.84 -6.89
CA GLY A 676 22.73 -5.86 -8.15
C GLY A 676 21.58 -4.84 -8.21
N TRP A 677 20.88 -4.61 -7.09
CA TRP A 677 19.77 -3.64 -7.00
C TRP A 677 20.24 -2.18 -6.86
N ARG A 678 21.34 -1.91 -6.15
CA ARG A 678 21.88 -0.56 -5.90
C ARG A 678 22.23 0.24 -7.16
N ASN A 679 22.43 -0.44 -8.29
CA ASN A 679 22.72 0.17 -9.58
C ASN A 679 21.47 0.32 -10.47
N THR A 680 20.27 0.06 -9.95
CA THR A 680 19.02 0.06 -10.71
C THR A 680 18.17 1.30 -10.52
N ARG A 681 17.32 1.57 -11.51
CA ARG A 681 16.27 2.60 -11.47
C ARG A 681 15.47 2.53 -10.17
N SER A 682 14.95 1.34 -9.81
CA SER A 682 14.19 1.09 -8.57
C SER A 682 14.90 1.57 -7.30
N TYR A 683 16.23 1.38 -7.19
CA TYR A 683 17.00 1.88 -6.05
C TYR A 683 17.07 3.42 -6.03
N TYR A 684 17.29 4.06 -7.18
CA TYR A 684 17.30 5.52 -7.27
C TYR A 684 15.94 6.14 -6.96
N SER A 685 14.84 5.55 -7.46
CA SER A 685 13.47 5.96 -7.13
C SER A 685 13.19 5.81 -5.64
N PHE A 686 13.55 4.66 -5.05
CA PHE A 686 13.35 4.41 -3.62
C PHE A 686 14.21 5.33 -2.73
N LYS A 687 15.42 5.68 -3.14
CA LYS A 687 16.24 6.70 -2.47
C LYS A 687 15.56 8.08 -2.48
N GLN A 688 14.94 8.47 -3.60
CA GLN A 688 14.15 9.71 -3.65
C GLN A 688 12.92 9.62 -2.72
N ASP A 689 12.26 8.46 -2.66
CA ASP A 689 11.08 8.25 -1.81
C ASP A 689 11.40 8.29 -0.33
N VAL A 690 12.48 7.67 0.11
CA VAL A 690 12.97 7.79 1.50
C VAL A 690 13.22 9.27 1.84
N ALA A 691 13.84 10.03 0.94
CA ALA A 691 14.10 11.45 1.15
C ALA A 691 12.82 12.32 1.14
N GLN A 692 11.81 11.96 0.35
CA GLN A 692 10.49 12.61 0.36
C GLN A 692 9.71 12.28 1.64
N ILE A 693 9.59 11.00 1.99
CA ILE A 693 8.91 10.52 3.21
C ILE A 693 9.57 11.14 4.45
N HIS A 694 10.91 11.26 4.51
CA HIS A 694 11.62 11.94 5.61
C HIS A 694 11.25 13.43 5.75
N ARG A 695 10.85 14.13 4.68
CA ARG A 695 10.36 15.51 4.77
C ARG A 695 9.01 15.58 5.49
N PHE A 696 8.08 14.67 5.17
CA PHE A 696 6.71 14.64 5.70
C PHE A 696 6.51 13.79 6.96
N LEU A 697 7.51 12.99 7.36
CA LEU A 697 7.47 12.18 8.57
C LEU A 697 7.25 13.07 9.82
N PRO A 698 6.14 12.87 10.58
CA PRO A 698 5.82 13.67 11.76
C PRO A 698 6.91 13.58 12.84
N LEU A 699 7.32 12.35 13.17
CA LEU A 699 8.40 12.09 14.11
C LEU A 699 9.68 11.66 13.37
N LYS A 700 10.71 12.50 13.45
CA LYS A 700 12.07 12.27 12.91
C LYS A 700 13.10 11.92 13.98
N ALA A 701 12.70 12.10 15.24
CA ALA A 701 13.50 11.92 16.44
C ALA A 701 13.69 10.44 16.86
N LEU A 702 12.85 9.52 16.38
CA LEU A 702 12.95 8.09 16.66
C LEU A 702 12.55 7.25 15.44
N ASP A 703 13.25 6.13 15.21
CA ASP A 703 12.79 5.08 14.31
C ASP A 703 11.81 4.16 15.06
N PHE A 704 10.51 4.49 15.01
CA PHE A 704 9.45 3.65 15.59
C PHE A 704 9.47 2.21 15.04
N HIS A 705 9.88 2.00 13.78
CA HIS A 705 9.90 0.66 13.20
C HIS A 705 10.99 -0.20 13.82
N HIS A 706 12.18 0.37 14.02
CA HIS A 706 13.28 -0.28 14.75
C HIS A 706 12.91 -0.56 16.21
N LEU A 707 12.30 0.40 16.91
CA LEU A 707 11.89 0.22 18.31
C LEU A 707 10.81 -0.86 18.47
N HIS A 708 9.80 -0.87 17.60
CA HIS A 708 8.75 -1.90 17.60
C HIS A 708 9.33 -3.29 17.26
N ASP A 709 10.19 -3.38 16.24
CA ASP A 709 10.85 -4.63 15.88
C ASP A 709 11.73 -5.18 17.03
N ARG A 710 12.38 -4.31 17.82
CA ARG A 710 13.12 -4.73 19.02
C ARG A 710 12.23 -5.34 20.09
N LEU A 711 11.05 -4.75 20.35
CA LEU A 711 10.04 -5.35 21.26
C LEU A 711 9.55 -6.72 20.75
N ARG A 712 9.44 -6.91 19.43
CA ARG A 712 8.96 -8.14 18.80
C ARG A 712 10.02 -9.25 18.69
N MET A 713 11.25 -8.90 18.32
CA MET A 713 12.24 -9.83 17.78
C MET A 713 13.44 -10.07 18.72
N THR A 714 13.62 -9.26 19.77
CA THR A 714 14.79 -9.36 20.66
C THR A 714 14.40 -9.63 22.12
N LYS A 715 15.31 -10.25 22.87
CA LYS A 715 15.14 -10.48 24.32
C LYS A 715 15.68 -9.29 25.10
N LEU A 716 14.81 -8.33 25.37
CA LEU A 716 15.17 -7.10 26.08
C LEU A 716 15.24 -7.31 27.60
N THR A 717 16.14 -6.59 28.27
CA THR A 717 16.12 -6.48 29.73
C THR A 717 14.97 -5.55 30.18
N PRO A 718 14.51 -5.63 31.44
CA PRO A 718 13.46 -4.73 31.94
C PRO A 718 13.84 -3.23 31.83
N TYR A 719 15.13 -2.89 31.98
CA TYR A 719 15.64 -1.53 31.84
C TYR A 719 15.55 -1.02 30.39
N VAL A 720 15.96 -1.84 29.42
CA VAL A 720 15.93 -1.47 27.99
C VAL A 720 14.48 -1.38 27.49
N SER A 721 13.63 -2.34 27.85
CA SER A 721 12.20 -2.30 27.47
C SER A 721 11.45 -1.13 28.09
N ARG A 722 11.76 -0.76 29.35
CA ARG A 722 11.24 0.47 29.99
C ARG A 722 11.52 1.69 29.12
N ASP A 723 12.78 1.90 28.75
CA ASP A 723 13.19 3.09 28.00
C ASP A 723 12.50 3.20 26.64
N ILE A 724 12.28 2.06 25.96
CA ILE A 724 11.51 2.00 24.71
C ILE A 724 10.05 2.38 24.93
N TYR A 725 9.37 1.82 25.94
CA TYR A 725 7.96 2.16 26.23
C TYR A 725 7.79 3.63 26.64
N LEU A 726 8.69 4.17 27.46
CA LEU A 726 8.66 5.58 27.86
C LEU A 726 8.93 6.52 26.67
N ALA A 727 9.81 6.14 25.75
CA ALA A 727 10.03 6.90 24.52
C ALA A 727 8.81 6.86 23.59
N MET A 728 8.20 5.69 23.37
CA MET A 728 6.97 5.58 22.58
C MET A 728 5.83 6.42 23.16
N GLU A 729 5.69 6.49 24.49
CA GLU A 729 4.70 7.34 25.15
C GLU A 729 4.98 8.84 24.94
N LYS A 730 6.24 9.26 25.15
CA LYS A 730 6.71 10.67 25.10
C LYS A 730 6.67 11.30 23.71
N TYR A 731 6.70 10.50 22.64
CA TYR A 731 6.80 11.00 21.26
C TYR A 731 5.59 10.63 20.38
N THR A 732 4.48 10.18 20.98
CA THR A 732 3.25 9.84 20.23
C THR A 732 2.05 10.64 20.77
N HIS A 733 1.98 11.92 20.43
CA HIS A 733 0.95 12.87 20.88
C HIS A 733 0.01 13.32 19.77
N SER A 734 0.51 13.59 18.56
CA SER A 734 -0.30 14.09 17.44
C SER A 734 -1.04 12.98 16.68
N TYR A 735 -2.05 13.36 15.88
CA TYR A 735 -2.77 12.44 15.00
C TYR A 735 -1.80 11.72 14.05
N ASP A 736 -0.93 12.47 13.38
CA ASP A 736 -0.02 11.90 12.39
C ASP A 736 1.09 11.04 13.05
N GLU A 737 1.53 11.36 14.27
CA GLU A 737 2.43 10.49 15.06
C GLU A 737 1.76 9.16 15.42
N ILE A 738 0.47 9.16 15.79
CA ILE A 738 -0.28 7.93 16.03
C ILE A 738 -0.43 7.15 14.72
N CYS A 739 -0.75 7.80 13.60
CA CYS A 739 -0.75 7.14 12.28
C CYS A 739 0.61 6.51 11.96
N GLN A 740 1.71 7.22 12.19
CA GLN A 740 3.08 6.71 12.00
C GLN A 740 3.32 5.47 12.88
N LEU A 741 2.97 5.50 14.17
CA LEU A 741 3.09 4.35 15.07
C LEU A 741 2.25 3.15 14.62
N LEU A 742 1.04 3.38 14.09
CA LEU A 742 0.17 2.31 13.60
C LEU A 742 0.72 1.66 12.32
N THR A 743 1.39 2.42 11.44
CA THR A 743 1.99 1.84 10.21
C THR A 743 3.11 0.85 10.48
N VAL A 744 3.83 1.00 11.61
CA VAL A 744 4.88 0.04 12.03
C VAL A 744 4.35 -1.14 12.85
N ALA A 745 3.09 -1.07 13.28
CA ALA A 745 2.38 -2.09 14.05
C ALA A 745 1.13 -2.59 13.29
N PRO A 746 1.26 -3.14 12.06
CA PRO A 746 0.11 -3.65 11.29
C PRO A 746 -0.51 -4.88 11.96
N GLU A 747 -1.78 -5.18 11.64
CA GLU A 747 -2.50 -6.35 12.17
C GLU A 747 -1.79 -7.67 11.83
N SER A 748 -1.08 -7.74 10.70
CA SER A 748 -0.21 -8.86 10.31
C SER A 748 0.93 -9.15 11.31
N HIS A 749 1.39 -8.15 12.05
CA HIS A 749 2.45 -8.25 13.07
C HIS A 749 1.87 -8.32 14.49
N ALA A 750 0.61 -8.76 14.63
CA ALA A 750 -0.19 -8.77 15.86
C ALA A 750 -0.59 -7.38 16.39
N GLY A 751 -0.52 -6.33 15.55
CA GLY A 751 -0.99 -4.99 15.89
C GLY A 751 -0.32 -4.44 17.14
N LEU A 752 -1.13 -3.89 18.06
CA LEU A 752 -0.65 -3.30 19.31
C LEU A 752 -0.15 -4.31 20.36
N PHE A 753 -0.15 -5.62 20.10
CA PHE A 753 0.21 -6.65 21.09
C PHE A 753 1.55 -6.38 21.79
N TYR A 754 2.61 -6.11 21.03
CA TYR A 754 3.95 -5.86 21.60
C TYR A 754 4.04 -4.54 22.38
N ILE A 755 3.17 -3.56 22.09
CA ILE A 755 3.03 -2.33 22.86
C ILE A 755 2.25 -2.61 24.16
N ALA A 756 1.16 -3.38 24.06
CA ALA A 756 0.31 -3.78 25.19
C ALA A 756 1.00 -4.70 26.20
N LEU A 757 2.06 -5.42 25.81
CA LEU A 757 2.93 -6.14 26.75
C LEU A 757 3.53 -5.22 27.82
N GLY A 758 3.68 -3.93 27.55
CA GLY A 758 4.11 -2.92 28.53
C GLY A 758 3.16 -2.77 29.73
N LEU A 759 1.88 -3.15 29.61
CA LEU A 759 0.93 -3.24 30.73
C LEU A 759 1.34 -4.29 31.78
N PHE A 760 2.22 -5.23 31.43
CA PHE A 760 2.73 -6.28 32.32
C PHE A 760 4.19 -6.02 32.74
N HIS A 761 4.74 -4.84 32.45
CA HIS A 761 6.10 -4.50 32.81
C HIS A 761 6.31 -4.49 34.34
N LYS A 762 7.53 -4.84 34.78
CA LYS A 762 7.91 -4.90 36.20
C LYS A 762 7.72 -3.55 36.89
N GLU A 763 8.13 -2.47 36.24
CA GLU A 763 8.09 -1.12 36.78
C GLU A 763 6.69 -0.53 36.66
N ARG A 764 6.21 0.10 37.74
CA ARG A 764 4.86 0.65 37.81
C ARG A 764 4.67 1.83 36.87
N GLU A 765 5.69 2.69 36.73
CA GLU A 765 5.64 3.87 35.87
C GLU A 765 5.36 3.48 34.41
N VAL A 766 6.09 2.51 33.87
CA VAL A 766 5.87 1.98 32.52
C VAL A 766 4.42 1.53 32.30
N ARG A 767 3.84 0.81 33.26
CA ARG A 767 2.45 0.34 33.16
C ARG A 767 1.45 1.48 33.05
N ILE A 768 1.68 2.60 33.76
CA ILE A 768 0.83 3.80 33.69
C ILE A 768 1.05 4.51 32.35
N ARG A 769 2.30 4.74 31.95
CA ARG A 769 2.63 5.37 30.66
C ARG A 769 2.07 4.62 29.45
N VAL A 770 2.09 3.29 29.49
CA VAL A 770 1.48 2.46 28.44
C VAL A 770 -0.05 2.53 28.47
N VAL A 771 -0.70 2.76 29.62
CA VAL A 771 -2.13 3.12 29.68
C VAL A 771 -2.36 4.47 28.99
N ASP A 772 -1.58 5.50 29.31
CA ASP A 772 -1.71 6.85 28.72
C ASP A 772 -1.51 6.85 27.18
N LEU A 773 -0.64 5.98 26.68
CA LEU A 773 -0.42 5.77 25.23
C LEU A 773 -1.59 5.02 24.59
N LEU A 774 -2.04 3.92 25.18
CA LEU A 774 -3.16 3.12 24.66
C LEU A 774 -4.49 3.88 24.70
N GLU A 775 -4.67 4.80 25.66
CA GLU A 775 -5.81 5.70 25.73
C GLU A 775 -5.89 6.62 24.51
N ARG A 776 -4.81 7.38 24.22
CA ARG A 776 -4.68 8.21 23.00
C ARG A 776 -4.95 7.41 21.74
N ILE A 777 -4.36 6.22 21.62
CA ILE A 777 -4.58 5.33 20.46
C ILE A 777 -6.05 4.91 20.38
N SER A 778 -6.74 4.70 21.50
CA SER A 778 -8.15 4.30 21.51
C SER A 778 -9.13 5.42 21.14
N GLU A 779 -8.73 6.69 21.30
CA GLU A 779 -9.49 7.88 20.90
C GLU A 779 -9.29 8.23 19.42
N HIS A 780 -8.13 7.89 18.86
CA HIS A 780 -7.79 8.14 17.45
C HIS A 780 -8.68 7.39 16.46
N GLU A 781 -9.03 8.04 15.33
CA GLU A 781 -9.89 7.52 14.26
C GLU A 781 -9.46 6.13 13.76
N ALA A 782 -8.21 5.98 13.30
CA ALA A 782 -7.63 4.67 12.99
C ALA A 782 -7.36 3.81 14.25
N GLY A 783 -6.63 4.34 15.23
CA GLY A 783 -6.12 3.60 16.39
C GLY A 783 -7.18 2.85 17.21
N ARG A 784 -8.42 3.35 17.29
CA ARG A 784 -9.54 2.64 17.93
C ARG A 784 -9.82 1.26 17.32
N HIS A 785 -9.49 1.02 16.04
CA HIS A 785 -9.67 -0.27 15.36
C HIS A 785 -8.61 -1.28 15.85
N TRP A 786 -7.35 -0.84 15.93
CA TRP A 786 -6.26 -1.59 16.55
C TRP A 786 -6.51 -1.86 18.05
N TRP A 787 -7.04 -0.87 18.78
CA TRP A 787 -7.51 -1.04 20.16
C TRP A 787 -8.63 -2.09 20.26
N LYS A 788 -9.60 -2.08 19.33
CA LYS A 788 -10.63 -3.13 19.25
C LYS A 788 -10.05 -4.52 18.95
N ALA A 789 -8.94 -4.63 18.21
CA ALA A 789 -8.26 -5.90 17.93
C ALA A 789 -7.53 -6.52 19.15
N LEU A 790 -7.09 -5.72 20.13
CA LEU A 790 -6.43 -6.23 21.36
C LEU A 790 -7.28 -7.29 22.09
N SER A 791 -6.60 -8.25 22.73
CA SER A 791 -7.28 -9.34 23.44
C SER A 791 -8.04 -8.83 24.68
N ARG A 792 -8.99 -9.65 25.13
CA ARG A 792 -9.71 -9.37 26.39
C ARG A 792 -8.78 -9.33 27.60
N PHE A 793 -7.66 -10.05 27.57
CA PHE A 793 -6.70 -10.10 28.67
C PHE A 793 -5.96 -8.75 28.83
N GLU A 794 -5.45 -8.19 27.74
CA GLU A 794 -4.78 -6.88 27.73
C GLU A 794 -5.76 -5.76 28.13
N LYS A 795 -6.98 -5.78 27.58
CA LYS A 795 -8.03 -4.82 27.94
C LYS A 795 -8.39 -4.86 29.44
N LEU A 796 -8.43 -6.04 30.05
CA LEU A 796 -8.66 -6.16 31.50
C LEU A 796 -7.49 -5.63 32.32
N ALA A 797 -6.24 -5.82 31.86
CA ALA A 797 -5.07 -5.24 32.50
C ALA A 797 -5.09 -3.70 32.43
N TYR A 798 -5.36 -3.14 31.24
CA TYR A 798 -5.55 -1.69 31.05
C TYR A 798 -6.62 -1.12 31.98
N ILE A 799 -7.84 -1.70 32.00
CA ILE A 799 -8.95 -1.23 32.85
C ILE A 799 -8.56 -1.27 34.33
N ARG A 800 -7.82 -2.30 34.75
CA ARG A 800 -7.36 -2.44 36.13
C ARG A 800 -6.34 -1.35 36.48
N ILE A 801 -5.28 -1.21 35.69
CA ILE A 801 -4.19 -0.23 35.94
C ILE A 801 -4.72 1.19 35.91
N LYS A 802 -5.62 1.51 34.95
CA LYS A 802 -6.29 2.80 34.86
C LYS A 802 -7.11 3.11 36.12
N ARG A 803 -7.94 2.17 36.60
CA ARG A 803 -8.70 2.35 37.85
C ARG A 803 -7.82 2.50 39.07
N GLU A 804 -6.72 1.75 39.16
CA GLU A 804 -5.73 1.90 40.24
C GLU A 804 -5.09 3.31 40.21
N ALA A 805 -4.74 3.82 39.03
CA ALA A 805 -4.20 5.17 38.86
C ALA A 805 -5.23 6.29 39.16
N GLU A 806 -6.46 6.19 38.65
CA GLU A 806 -7.56 7.13 38.91
C GLU A 806 -7.91 7.19 40.41
N ALA A 807 -7.96 6.04 41.09
CA ALA A 807 -8.25 5.97 42.52
C ALA A 807 -7.16 6.65 43.35
N GLU A 808 -5.89 6.49 42.98
CA GLU A 808 -4.78 7.20 43.63
C GLU A 808 -4.75 8.69 43.32
N ALA A 809 -5.09 9.11 42.10
CA ALA A 809 -5.22 10.54 41.76
C ALA A 809 -6.28 11.22 42.65
N ARG A 810 -7.48 10.63 42.75
CA ARG A 810 -8.56 11.11 43.62
C ARG A 810 -8.16 11.09 45.10
N ALA A 811 -7.39 10.09 45.54
CA ALA A 811 -6.90 10.01 46.92
C ALA A 811 -5.85 11.10 47.25
N ARG A 812 -5.07 11.54 46.26
CA ARG A 812 -4.15 12.70 46.41
C ARG A 812 -4.91 14.02 46.43
N GLU A 813 -5.88 14.18 45.53
CA GLU A 813 -6.74 15.38 45.46
C GLU A 813 -7.55 15.58 46.74
N GLY A 814 -8.26 14.54 47.21
CA GLY A 814 -9.00 14.56 48.48
C GLY A 814 -8.13 14.52 49.76
N GLY A 815 -6.80 14.37 49.61
CA GLY A 815 -5.84 14.52 50.70
C GLY A 815 -5.50 15.99 50.97
N GLY A 816 -5.36 16.79 49.89
CA GLY A 816 -4.99 18.21 49.98
C GLY A 816 -6.03 19.09 50.69
N GLU A 817 -7.32 18.75 50.57
CA GLU A 817 -8.39 19.49 51.28
C GLU A 817 -8.28 19.36 52.80
N ARG A 818 -7.75 18.25 53.32
CA ARG A 818 -7.59 18.03 54.78
C ARG A 818 -6.37 18.70 55.39
N GLU A 819 -5.34 18.97 54.61
CA GLU A 819 -4.19 19.77 55.08
C GLU A 819 -4.50 21.28 55.04
N GLY A 820 -5.45 21.71 54.20
CA GLY A 820 -5.93 23.10 54.16
C GLY A 820 -6.72 23.53 55.40
N GLU A 821 -7.55 22.66 55.99
CA GLU A 821 -8.29 22.98 57.22
C GLU A 821 -7.44 22.92 58.50
N ALA A 822 -6.29 22.22 58.47
CA ALA A 822 -5.46 22.00 59.66
C ALA A 822 -4.58 23.21 60.06
N VAL A 823 -4.43 24.22 59.19
CA VAL A 823 -3.56 25.39 59.42
C VAL A 823 -4.34 26.61 59.96
N GLY A 824 -5.66 26.49 60.14
CA GLY A 824 -6.54 27.60 60.54
C GLY A 824 -6.81 27.77 62.04
N LEU A 825 -6.19 26.99 62.93
CA LEU A 825 -6.60 26.88 64.35
C LEU A 825 -5.46 26.98 65.39
N GLU A 826 -4.33 27.62 65.07
CA GLU A 826 -3.29 27.96 66.06
C GLU A 826 -2.83 29.44 65.97
N GLU A 827 -3.75 30.40 66.10
CA GLU A 827 -3.38 31.76 66.52
C GLU A 827 -4.55 32.52 67.15
N GLY A 828 -4.63 32.52 68.50
CA GLY A 828 -5.55 33.40 69.23
C GLY A 828 -6.16 32.84 70.52
N GLU A 829 -5.38 32.82 71.61
CA GLU A 829 -5.85 33.37 72.90
C GLU A 829 -4.69 33.50 73.91
N GLY A 830 -4.25 34.73 74.15
CA GLY A 830 -3.30 35.09 75.19
C GLY A 830 -3.97 35.91 76.28
N MET A 831 -3.62 35.61 77.54
CA MET A 831 -4.05 36.28 78.78
C MET A 831 -5.49 36.03 79.26
N ILE A 832 -5.63 35.44 80.46
CA ILE A 832 -5.82 36.22 81.70
C ILE A 832 -5.41 35.36 82.93
N MET A 833 -5.04 36.04 84.02
CA MET A 833 -4.44 35.47 85.23
C MET A 833 -5.38 34.56 86.05
N GLY A 834 -4.80 33.67 86.87
CA GLY A 834 -5.08 33.79 88.32
C GLY A 834 -5.22 32.56 89.21
N ARG A 835 -4.15 32.27 89.97
CA ARG A 835 -4.13 31.97 91.43
C ARG A 835 -4.69 30.64 92.00
N ARG A 836 -3.86 30.08 92.91
CA ARG A 836 -4.12 29.17 94.05
C ARG A 836 -4.46 27.71 93.70
N VAL A 837 -3.58 26.76 94.02
CA VAL A 837 -3.36 26.14 95.37
C VAL A 837 -4.55 25.27 95.79
N SER A 838 -4.47 23.98 95.47
CA SER A 838 -4.10 22.91 96.43
C SER A 838 -3.63 21.68 95.66
#